data_AF-A0A0Q0JSA9-F1
#
_entry.id   AF-A0A0Q0JSA9-F1
#
_cell.length_a   1.000
_cell.length_b   1.000
_cell.length_c   1.000
_cell.angle_alpha   90.00
_cell.angle_beta   90.00
_cell.angle_gamma   90.00
#
_symmetry.space_group_name_H-M   'P 1'
#
loop_
_entity.id
_entity.type
_entity.pdbx_description
1 polymer ?
#
loop_
_entity_poly.entity_id
_entity_poly.type
_entity_poly.pdbx_seq_one_letter_code
_entity_poly.pdbx_strand_id
1 'polypeptide(L)'
;MEMRSTPNLTRSTLALAISFGLVAPTYADVLISQYVEGSSFNKAIEIANTSDQAVSLNGFQLAMSTNGSGTWDKTLPLDGQVIAAHDVLVLAHGSASSAILATADITNNTVINFNGNDPIALLNSDGSVHDVVGNMGGADFAKDNTLARTKLTPSATYQASDWATQGKDNIDGLGALDTTTPPTAFNCTLDGAEPSFTTIQQIQGEGSTSPYIQGYPYITNEDFFVKGVVSAVTTGLTKGFYLQALEDDYNPNTSEGLFVFTNQSSSDLAPGDMVCVKGKVQEYYNLTQLKAENNQWVKQGQQAAPQAQAIEILPSDEHFAQTLERYEGMLVKTTPELDMRVTRTFGYDYDSRRNNMVLAQARINMQPNQQHPAGSEQASLQKLDNAQRRLFVESDAKAPDGQIPYYPAFGRTDVDQDGSTEDYIRIDDTVSGLEGVVSYSYNEYRLIATNTLSAENLVHNAPRQAKPDMDEGDLRIATFNVLNYFNSPFGGDANQHGDNRGANNLAEFEVQQAKIVNAIVRLDADIVGLMEIENNGFGEGSAIAQLVNQINSQIADKKKHYRFVAIDSNGDGKTDAADSLGTDVITTGVIYRDKVVKLAQNRVIPMPSQQAPEVVDANGKVVEDGKNYQRDTLAPTFKVKGGNEKITVAVNHLKSKGSACWEDAAPVEQGGQAGQDLDYQGACENFRVAAAVALGDALTKIDGHKVILGDMNSYGMEDPMLVLTDYTPEKYGKTIRAARNTYIAGVEQFGDAGAEIKHSYGYLNAVAIKHPDSWSYSFNDEVGALDHLLVSPSLKHKVVDATDWHINGAESTLFDYNDEFKGNLPKYKDQFRASDHDPAVLELNIYGGSLGLGALLGLLGAWCLGAAVARKWHF
;
A
#
# COMPACT_ATOMS: atom_id res chain seq x y z
N MET A 1 64.13 70.89 28.24
CA MET A 1 64.92 70.40 27.10
C MET A 1 63.91 70.15 25.98
N GLU A 2 63.52 71.22 25.30
CA GLU A 2 63.92 71.58 23.91
C GLU A 2 62.95 70.96 22.90
N MET A 3 62.47 71.61 21.83
CA MET A 3 62.25 73.00 21.43
C MET A 3 61.61 72.90 20.03
N ARG A 4 60.69 73.81 19.66
CA ARG A 4 60.42 74.26 18.25
C ARG A 4 59.83 73.19 17.31
N SER A 5 59.28 73.45 16.13
CA SER A 5 58.65 74.55 15.39
C SER A 5 58.21 73.90 14.07
N THR A 6 57.09 74.31 13.46
CA THR A 6 56.72 74.00 12.06
C THR A 6 57.89 74.33 11.09
N PRO A 7 58.10 73.64 9.93
CA PRO A 7 57.26 73.85 8.72
C PRO A 7 57.22 72.70 7.67
N ASN A 8 56.39 72.93 6.63
CA ASN A 8 56.20 72.15 5.38
C ASN A 8 57.50 71.89 4.57
N LEU A 9 57.55 70.75 3.83
CA LEU A 9 58.20 70.67 2.50
C LEU A 9 57.80 69.40 1.68
N THR A 10 57.20 69.65 0.52
CA THR A 10 57.44 69.08 -0.85
C THR A 10 57.45 67.58 -1.20
N ARG A 11 56.56 67.30 -2.20
CA ARG A 11 56.73 66.60 -3.51
C ARG A 11 56.91 65.09 -3.61
N SER A 12 56.10 64.56 -4.55
CA SER A 12 56.38 63.49 -5.53
C SER A 12 56.10 62.04 -5.10
N THR A 13 55.00 61.45 -5.59
CA THR A 13 55.01 60.56 -6.77
C THR A 13 53.59 60.21 -7.25
N LEU A 14 53.54 59.98 -8.56
CA LEU A 14 52.45 59.56 -9.42
C LEU A 14 51.81 58.22 -8.98
N ALA A 15 50.49 58.14 -8.89
CA ALA A 15 49.76 56.86 -8.90
C ALA A 15 48.52 57.00 -9.80
N LEU A 16 48.65 56.45 -11.01
CA LEU A 16 47.59 56.28 -12.00
C LEU A 16 46.68 55.15 -11.49
N ALA A 17 45.53 55.49 -10.90
CA ALA A 17 44.51 54.51 -10.57
C ALA A 17 43.81 54.06 -11.86
N ILE A 18 44.19 52.90 -12.39
CA ILE A 18 43.41 52.19 -13.41
C ILE A 18 42.20 51.61 -12.69
N SER A 19 41.06 52.27 -12.84
CA SER A 19 39.74 51.70 -12.55
C SER A 19 39.47 50.59 -13.58
N PHE A 20 39.86 49.35 -13.27
CA PHE A 20 39.25 48.18 -13.88
C PHE A 20 37.84 48.07 -13.31
N GLY A 21 36.87 48.68 -13.99
CA GLY A 21 35.48 48.25 -13.87
C GLY A 21 35.40 46.83 -14.44
N LEU A 22 35.29 45.84 -13.56
CA LEU A 22 34.72 44.55 -13.91
C LEU A 22 33.25 44.81 -14.24
N VAL A 23 32.98 45.22 -15.49
CA VAL A 23 31.66 45.10 -16.07
C VAL A 23 31.52 43.61 -16.38
N ALA A 24 30.87 42.87 -15.49
CA ALA A 24 30.35 41.57 -15.87
C ALA A 24 29.41 41.80 -17.07
N PRO A 25 29.56 41.08 -18.19
CA PRO A 25 28.58 41.16 -19.27
C PRO A 25 27.21 40.87 -18.66
N THR A 26 26.32 41.86 -18.74
CA THR A 26 24.92 41.69 -18.35
C THR A 26 24.27 40.82 -19.42
N TYR A 27 24.18 39.51 -19.18
CA TYR A 27 23.54 38.56 -20.09
C TYR A 27 22.01 38.63 -20.07
N ALA A 28 21.41 39.74 -19.63
CA ALA A 28 19.97 39.88 -19.46
C ALA A 28 19.17 39.82 -20.78
N ASP A 29 19.86 39.73 -21.92
CA ASP A 29 19.28 39.85 -23.25
C ASP A 29 19.28 38.53 -24.04
N VAL A 30 19.80 37.43 -23.47
CA VAL A 30 19.77 36.10 -24.11
C VAL A 30 18.64 35.26 -23.53
N LEU A 31 17.78 34.70 -24.36
CA LEU A 31 16.65 33.88 -23.90
C LEU A 31 16.27 32.79 -24.89
N ILE A 32 15.44 31.84 -24.46
CA ILE A 32 14.77 30.89 -25.35
C ILE A 32 13.58 31.61 -25.97
N SER A 33 13.61 31.80 -27.28
CA SER A 33 12.57 32.52 -28.04
C SER A 33 11.56 31.58 -28.70
N GLN A 34 11.93 30.33 -28.99
CA GLN A 34 10.99 29.35 -29.55
C GLN A 34 11.29 27.92 -29.11
N TYR A 35 10.23 27.15 -28.86
CA TYR A 35 10.24 25.72 -28.58
C TYR A 35 9.31 25.02 -29.58
N VAL A 36 9.85 24.18 -30.44
CA VAL A 36 9.08 23.47 -31.48
C VAL A 36 8.92 22.01 -31.08
N GLU A 37 7.69 21.58 -30.81
CA GLU A 37 7.33 20.17 -30.61
C GLU A 37 6.28 19.78 -31.64
N GLY A 38 6.72 19.04 -32.65
CA GLY A 38 5.90 18.58 -33.76
C GLY A 38 5.88 17.07 -33.91
N SER A 39 5.37 16.62 -35.05
CA SER A 39 5.32 15.20 -35.41
C SER A 39 6.70 14.57 -35.39
N SER A 40 6.82 13.40 -34.73
CA SER A 40 8.04 12.59 -34.73
C SER A 40 9.25 13.40 -34.23
N PHE A 41 10.25 13.62 -35.10
CA PHE A 41 11.49 14.34 -34.79
C PHE A 41 11.47 15.82 -35.19
N ASN A 42 10.33 16.40 -35.54
CA ASN A 42 10.20 17.84 -35.76
C ASN A 42 10.35 18.58 -34.42
N LYS A 43 11.59 18.80 -34.02
CA LYS A 43 11.97 19.33 -32.72
C LYS A 43 13.07 20.37 -32.88
N ALA A 44 12.87 21.55 -32.30
CA ALA A 44 13.85 22.62 -32.31
C ALA A 44 13.73 23.54 -31.09
N ILE A 45 14.86 24.16 -30.73
CA ILE A 45 14.96 25.23 -29.74
C ILE A 45 15.63 26.42 -30.41
N GLU A 46 15.05 27.60 -30.27
CA GLU A 46 15.64 28.86 -30.71
C GLU A 46 16.08 29.66 -29.48
N ILE A 47 17.33 30.13 -29.51
CA ILE A 47 17.89 31.04 -28.52
C ILE A 47 18.10 32.39 -29.18
N ALA A 48 17.52 33.44 -28.64
CA ALA A 48 17.62 34.80 -29.17
C ALA A 48 18.60 35.65 -28.38
N ASN A 49 19.27 36.57 -29.09
CA ASN A 49 19.94 37.73 -28.50
C ASN A 49 19.14 39.00 -28.81
N THR A 50 18.56 39.60 -27.78
CA THR A 50 17.71 40.78 -27.89
C THR A 50 18.46 42.10 -27.70
N SER A 51 19.78 42.04 -27.50
CA SER A 51 20.61 43.23 -27.32
C SER A 51 21.05 43.85 -28.64
N ASP A 52 21.53 45.10 -28.56
CA ASP A 52 22.12 45.82 -29.68
C ASP A 52 23.57 45.40 -30.00
N GLN A 53 24.11 44.38 -29.33
CA GLN A 53 25.49 43.91 -29.51
C GLN A 53 25.55 42.40 -29.70
N ALA A 54 26.60 41.88 -30.32
CA ALA A 54 26.78 40.43 -30.39
C ALA A 54 27.10 39.85 -29.00
N VAL A 55 26.51 38.70 -28.66
CA VAL A 55 26.69 38.02 -27.37
C VAL A 55 27.33 36.65 -27.58
N SER A 56 28.41 36.38 -26.83
CA SER A 56 29.02 35.05 -26.78
C SER A 56 28.31 34.18 -25.74
N LEU A 57 28.03 32.93 -26.12
CA LEU A 57 27.41 31.93 -25.23
C LEU A 57 28.45 31.10 -24.46
N ASN A 58 29.69 31.54 -24.36
CA ASN A 58 30.71 30.86 -23.56
C ASN A 58 30.27 30.74 -22.10
N GLY A 59 30.32 29.52 -21.56
CA GLY A 59 29.83 29.19 -20.23
C GLY A 59 28.32 28.93 -20.14
N PHE A 60 27.54 29.14 -21.21
CA PHE A 60 26.14 28.72 -21.25
C PHE A 60 26.00 27.24 -21.64
N GLN A 61 24.96 26.60 -21.13
CA GLN A 61 24.58 25.25 -21.53
C GLN A 61 23.08 25.18 -21.79
N LEU A 62 22.67 24.51 -22.87
CA LEU A 62 21.27 24.11 -23.03
C LEU A 62 21.07 22.78 -22.28
N ALA A 63 20.05 22.72 -21.44
CA ALA A 63 19.77 21.57 -20.60
C ALA A 63 18.33 21.10 -20.76
N MET A 64 18.12 19.79 -20.66
CA MET A 64 16.82 19.14 -20.67
C MET A 64 16.65 18.33 -19.39
N SER A 65 15.42 18.31 -18.87
CA SER A 65 15.01 17.42 -17.78
C SER A 65 14.00 16.39 -18.30
N THR A 66 14.42 15.13 -18.42
CA THR A 66 13.57 14.05 -18.92
C THR A 66 12.35 13.88 -18.02
N ASN A 67 11.15 14.03 -18.58
CA ASN A 67 9.84 14.05 -17.90
C ASN A 67 9.80 14.96 -16.66
N GLY A 68 10.60 16.03 -16.61
CA GLY A 68 10.68 16.93 -15.46
C GLY A 68 11.09 16.25 -14.16
N SER A 69 12.04 15.32 -14.20
CA SER A 69 12.52 14.50 -13.06
C SER A 69 13.04 15.27 -11.83
N GLY A 70 13.11 16.60 -11.88
CA GLY A 70 13.69 17.45 -10.84
C GLY A 70 15.21 17.66 -10.98
N THR A 71 15.83 17.05 -12.00
CA THR A 71 17.26 17.24 -12.34
C THR A 71 17.44 17.49 -13.84
N TRP A 72 18.48 18.25 -14.21
CA TRP A 72 18.89 18.45 -15.60
C TRP A 72 19.80 17.30 -16.04
N ASP A 73 19.22 16.25 -16.60
CA ASP A 73 19.90 14.98 -16.89
C ASP A 73 20.58 14.94 -18.27
N LYS A 74 20.29 15.89 -19.15
CA LYS A 74 20.96 16.04 -20.45
C LYS A 74 21.40 17.49 -20.65
N THR A 75 22.64 17.70 -21.08
CA THR A 75 23.19 19.04 -21.32
C THR A 75 23.97 19.12 -22.63
N LEU A 76 24.05 20.33 -23.16
CA LEU A 76 24.82 20.69 -24.35
C LEU A 76 25.53 22.03 -24.10
N PRO A 77 26.87 22.05 -23.96
CA PRO A 77 27.63 23.29 -23.89
C PRO A 77 27.47 24.11 -25.17
N LEU A 78 27.30 25.42 -25.02
CA LEU A 78 27.17 26.39 -26.12
C LEU A 78 28.45 27.20 -26.35
N ASP A 79 29.57 26.75 -25.76
CA ASP A 79 30.88 27.38 -25.93
C ASP A 79 31.29 27.49 -27.40
N GLY A 80 31.83 28.66 -27.76
CA GLY A 80 32.23 29.00 -29.12
C GLY A 80 31.11 29.59 -29.98
N GLN A 81 29.84 29.56 -29.53
CA GLN A 81 28.74 30.21 -30.23
C GLN A 81 28.68 31.71 -29.91
N VAL A 82 28.36 32.51 -30.92
CA VAL A 82 28.14 33.95 -30.81
C VAL A 82 26.88 34.29 -31.60
N ILE A 83 25.89 34.86 -30.93
CA ILE A 83 24.66 35.34 -31.56
C ILE A 83 24.84 36.83 -31.87
N ALA A 84 24.60 37.24 -33.12
CA ALA A 84 24.66 38.65 -33.48
C ALA A 84 23.56 39.46 -32.77
N ALA A 85 23.67 40.79 -32.80
CA ALA A 85 22.64 41.67 -32.25
C ALA A 85 21.30 41.43 -32.98
N HIS A 86 20.21 41.24 -32.21
CA HIS A 86 18.86 40.94 -32.73
C HIS A 86 18.78 39.71 -33.63
N ASP A 87 19.62 38.71 -33.35
CA ASP A 87 19.72 37.47 -34.13
C ASP A 87 19.43 36.25 -33.23
N VAL A 88 19.36 35.06 -33.83
CA VAL A 88 19.03 33.81 -33.14
C VAL A 88 20.05 32.69 -33.41
N LEU A 89 20.02 31.68 -32.55
CA LEU A 89 20.70 30.40 -32.71
C LEU A 89 19.66 29.28 -32.65
N VAL A 90 19.53 28.51 -33.73
CA VAL A 90 18.55 27.41 -33.83
C VAL A 90 19.24 26.06 -33.64
N LEU A 91 18.78 25.30 -32.66
CA LEU A 91 19.19 23.93 -32.39
C LEU A 91 18.07 22.97 -32.76
N ALA A 92 18.33 22.00 -33.63
CA ALA A 92 17.32 21.04 -34.09
C ALA A 92 17.72 19.57 -33.84
N HIS A 93 16.72 18.70 -33.78
CA HIS A 93 16.98 17.27 -33.85
C HIS A 93 17.51 16.91 -35.26
N GLY A 94 18.54 16.08 -35.36
CA GLY A 94 19.20 15.74 -36.63
C GLY A 94 18.34 14.93 -37.62
N SER A 95 17.16 14.50 -37.20
CA SER A 95 16.14 13.82 -38.03
C SER A 95 14.85 14.64 -38.19
N ALA A 96 14.88 15.93 -37.87
CA ALA A 96 13.76 16.83 -38.14
C ALA A 96 13.50 16.97 -39.65
N SER A 97 12.34 17.54 -40.00
CA SER A 97 12.01 17.85 -41.39
C SER A 97 13.07 18.74 -42.05
N SER A 98 13.17 18.67 -43.37
CA SER A 98 14.10 19.51 -44.13
C SER A 98 13.84 21.01 -43.95
N ALA A 99 12.62 21.41 -43.60
CA ALA A 99 12.29 22.81 -43.31
C ALA A 99 12.95 23.29 -42.01
N ILE A 100 12.89 22.48 -40.94
CA ILE A 100 13.57 22.79 -39.67
C ILE A 100 15.09 22.75 -39.84
N LEU A 101 15.61 21.72 -40.52
CA LEU A 101 17.05 21.55 -40.73
C LEU A 101 17.65 22.65 -41.61
N ALA A 102 16.86 23.30 -42.47
CA ALA A 102 17.32 24.43 -43.27
C ALA A 102 17.61 25.68 -42.43
N THR A 103 17.00 25.77 -41.25
CA THR A 103 17.16 26.90 -40.31
C THR A 103 18.15 26.57 -39.18
N ALA A 104 18.45 25.29 -38.95
CA ALA A 104 19.27 24.87 -37.82
C ALA A 104 20.76 25.24 -37.98
N ASP A 105 21.31 25.89 -36.96
CA ASP A 105 22.74 26.15 -36.81
C ASP A 105 23.48 24.96 -36.18
N ILE A 106 22.80 24.26 -35.27
CA ILE A 106 23.33 23.11 -34.54
C ILE A 106 22.33 21.95 -34.63
N THR A 107 22.83 20.74 -34.85
CA THR A 107 22.03 19.51 -34.70
C THR A 107 22.46 18.73 -33.46
N ASN A 108 21.50 18.31 -32.65
CA ASN A 108 21.76 17.52 -31.45
C ASN A 108 20.60 16.55 -31.17
N ASN A 109 20.89 15.26 -31.01
CA ASN A 109 19.84 14.24 -30.80
C ASN A 109 19.65 13.87 -29.32
N THR A 110 20.39 14.51 -28.41
CA THR A 110 20.35 14.21 -26.99
C THR A 110 19.45 15.20 -26.25
N VAL A 111 19.76 16.50 -26.35
CA VAL A 111 19.03 17.59 -25.69
C VAL A 111 17.79 17.99 -26.51
N ILE A 112 17.82 17.89 -27.84
CA ILE A 112 16.67 18.19 -28.72
C ILE A 112 15.84 16.91 -28.97
N ASN A 113 15.58 16.13 -27.92
CA ASN A 113 14.78 14.90 -28.01
C ASN A 113 13.72 14.86 -26.91
N PHE A 114 13.00 15.98 -26.80
CA PHE A 114 11.87 16.20 -25.89
C PHE A 114 10.53 15.85 -26.55
N ASN A 115 9.48 15.63 -25.78
CA ASN A 115 8.14 15.25 -26.28
C ASN A 115 6.99 16.05 -25.65
N GLY A 116 7.29 17.27 -25.17
CA GLY A 116 6.31 18.21 -24.66
C GLY A 116 6.09 18.19 -23.15
N ASN A 117 6.70 17.24 -22.43
CA ASN A 117 6.72 17.20 -20.96
C ASN A 117 8.12 17.33 -20.34
N ASP A 118 9.14 17.57 -21.18
CA ASP A 118 10.53 17.75 -20.79
C ASP A 118 10.88 19.24 -20.76
N PRO A 119 11.12 19.84 -19.58
CA PRO A 119 11.59 21.22 -19.49
C PRO A 119 12.93 21.40 -20.18
N ILE A 120 13.13 22.57 -20.77
CA ILE A 120 14.39 23.00 -21.38
C ILE A 120 14.83 24.31 -20.72
N ALA A 121 16.08 24.35 -20.27
CA ALA A 121 16.68 25.53 -19.66
C ALA A 121 17.96 25.94 -20.37
N LEU A 122 18.19 27.24 -20.41
CA LEU A 122 19.49 27.83 -20.63
C LEU A 122 20.14 28.03 -19.26
N LEU A 123 21.27 27.37 -19.00
CA LEU A 123 21.98 27.41 -17.72
C LEU A 123 23.20 28.33 -17.81
N ASN A 124 23.48 29.06 -16.73
CA ASN A 124 24.73 29.80 -16.52
C ASN A 124 25.89 28.84 -16.20
N SER A 125 27.11 29.35 -16.20
CA SER A 125 28.33 28.57 -15.94
C SER A 125 28.42 27.99 -14.52
N ASP A 126 27.65 28.53 -13.56
CA ASP A 126 27.52 28.02 -12.20
C ASP A 126 26.38 26.99 -12.04
N GLY A 127 25.66 26.66 -13.12
CA GLY A 127 24.54 25.73 -13.14
C GLY A 127 23.19 26.34 -12.76
N SER A 128 23.12 27.63 -12.44
CA SER A 128 21.85 28.32 -12.20
C SER A 128 21.06 28.53 -13.50
N VAL A 129 19.72 28.52 -13.41
CA VAL A 129 18.84 28.72 -14.57
C VAL A 129 18.85 30.19 -14.98
N HIS A 130 19.16 30.44 -16.25
CA HIS A 130 19.10 31.76 -16.87
C HIS A 130 17.72 32.06 -17.49
N ASP A 131 17.26 31.15 -18.35
CA ASP A 131 15.90 31.18 -18.93
C ASP A 131 15.38 29.75 -19.07
N VAL A 132 14.06 29.56 -18.99
CA VAL A 132 13.46 28.22 -19.01
C VAL A 132 12.11 28.20 -19.73
N VAL A 133 11.84 27.07 -20.39
CA VAL A 133 10.53 26.69 -20.91
C VAL A 133 10.12 25.35 -20.29
N GLY A 134 8.91 25.31 -19.71
CA GLY A 134 8.39 24.16 -18.97
C GLY A 134 8.72 24.17 -17.47
N ASN A 135 7.91 23.43 -16.69
CA ASN A 135 8.08 23.24 -15.25
C ASN A 135 8.52 21.80 -14.95
N MET A 136 9.30 21.63 -13.88
CA MET A 136 9.57 20.29 -13.32
C MET A 136 8.25 19.60 -12.89
N GLY A 137 8.25 18.27 -12.81
CA GLY A 137 7.07 17.46 -12.45
C GLY A 137 6.30 16.86 -13.63
N GLY A 138 6.86 16.88 -14.85
CA GLY A 138 6.38 16.09 -15.99
C GLY A 138 4.97 16.45 -16.47
N ALA A 139 4.59 17.74 -16.47
CA ALA A 139 3.37 18.19 -17.12
C ALA A 139 3.57 18.31 -18.63
N ASP A 140 2.57 17.89 -19.43
CA ASP A 140 2.57 18.02 -20.90
C ASP A 140 2.33 19.50 -21.30
N PHE A 141 3.25 20.40 -20.94
CA PHE A 141 3.09 21.85 -21.13
C PHE A 141 3.18 22.29 -22.60
N ALA A 142 3.82 21.50 -23.46
CA ALA A 142 4.04 21.82 -24.88
C ALA A 142 3.85 20.63 -25.82
N LYS A 143 3.15 19.57 -25.40
CA LYS A 143 2.92 18.41 -26.25
C LYS A 143 2.13 18.79 -27.50
N ASP A 144 2.63 18.36 -28.66
CA ASP A 144 2.10 18.64 -29.98
C ASP A 144 1.91 20.15 -30.24
N ASN A 145 2.80 20.98 -29.69
CA ASN A 145 2.70 22.43 -29.78
C ASN A 145 4.06 23.11 -29.98
N THR A 146 4.08 24.11 -30.86
CA THR A 146 5.13 25.12 -30.89
C THR A 146 4.78 26.28 -29.96
N LEU A 147 5.73 26.65 -29.10
CA LEU A 147 5.66 27.82 -28.23
C LEU A 147 6.61 28.90 -28.75
N ALA A 148 6.10 30.11 -28.98
CA ALA A 148 6.89 31.29 -29.36
C ALA A 148 6.84 32.33 -28.23
N ARG A 149 7.98 32.90 -27.86
CA ARG A 149 8.07 33.86 -26.77
C ARG A 149 7.42 35.18 -27.16
N THR A 150 6.63 35.73 -26.25
CA THR A 150 5.92 37.02 -26.45
C THR A 150 6.53 38.13 -25.58
N LYS A 151 7.22 37.74 -24.50
CA LYS A 151 7.99 38.62 -23.63
C LYS A 151 9.49 38.34 -23.77
N LEU A 152 10.18 39.26 -24.43
CA LEU A 152 11.62 39.20 -24.73
C LEU A 152 12.48 39.59 -23.51
N THR A 153 12.30 38.88 -22.40
CA THR A 153 13.13 39.00 -21.20
C THR A 153 13.32 37.61 -20.63
N PRO A 154 14.56 37.18 -20.33
CA PRO A 154 14.82 35.88 -19.73
C PRO A 154 14.19 35.77 -18.35
N SER A 155 13.75 34.57 -18.02
CA SER A 155 13.13 34.24 -16.73
C SER A 155 13.59 32.89 -16.25
N ALA A 156 14.13 32.83 -15.03
CA ALA A 156 14.49 31.59 -14.37
C ALA A 156 13.27 30.74 -13.96
N THR A 157 12.04 31.22 -14.19
CA THR A 157 10.78 30.54 -13.88
C THR A 157 9.87 30.59 -15.11
N TYR A 158 9.32 29.43 -15.48
CA TYR A 158 8.42 29.33 -16.62
C TYR A 158 7.04 29.92 -16.29
N GLN A 159 6.55 30.79 -17.17
CA GLN A 159 5.21 31.37 -17.10
C GLN A 159 4.55 31.18 -18.47
N ALA A 160 3.49 30.39 -18.54
CA ALA A 160 2.83 30.08 -19.81
C ALA A 160 2.30 31.33 -20.53
N SER A 161 1.96 32.39 -19.79
CA SER A 161 1.53 33.69 -20.35
C SER A 161 2.61 34.42 -21.14
N ASP A 162 3.90 34.09 -20.94
CA ASP A 162 5.01 34.67 -21.68
C ASP A 162 5.20 34.03 -23.07
N TRP A 163 4.33 33.07 -23.45
CA TRP A 163 4.41 32.29 -24.69
C TRP A 163 3.08 32.28 -25.47
N ALA A 164 3.19 32.30 -26.80
CA ALA A 164 2.10 32.06 -27.73
C ALA A 164 2.17 30.62 -28.27
N THR A 165 1.04 29.91 -28.26
CA THR A 165 0.93 28.54 -28.77
C THR A 165 0.48 28.55 -30.23
N GLN A 166 1.25 27.92 -31.12
CA GLN A 166 1.06 27.98 -32.58
C GLN A 166 0.59 26.64 -33.20
N GLY A 167 0.45 25.59 -32.39
CA GLY A 167 0.01 24.26 -32.80
C GLY A 167 1.13 23.35 -33.32
N LYS A 168 0.78 22.08 -33.55
CA LYS A 168 1.68 21.02 -33.99
C LYS A 168 2.31 21.31 -35.35
N ASP A 169 3.61 21.02 -35.49
CA ASP A 169 4.40 21.20 -36.72
C ASP A 169 4.48 22.64 -37.24
N ASN A 170 3.98 23.62 -36.49
CA ASN A 170 4.12 25.01 -36.84
C ASN A 170 5.56 25.47 -36.57
N ILE A 171 6.21 26.06 -37.57
CA ILE A 171 7.58 26.57 -37.46
C ILE A 171 7.65 28.05 -37.86
N ASP A 172 6.52 28.74 -37.87
CA ASP A 172 6.44 30.15 -38.20
C ASP A 172 7.30 30.96 -37.21
N GLY A 173 8.18 31.80 -37.74
CA GLY A 173 9.13 32.59 -36.95
C GLY A 173 10.44 31.88 -36.62
N LEU A 174 10.58 30.56 -36.81
CA LEU A 174 11.82 29.85 -36.53
C LEU A 174 12.96 30.36 -37.42
N GLY A 175 14.07 30.76 -36.80
CA GLY A 175 15.22 31.37 -37.47
C GLY A 175 15.17 32.89 -37.55
N ALA A 176 14.20 33.53 -36.91
CA ALA A 176 14.07 34.98 -36.91
C ALA A 176 13.55 35.45 -35.54
N LEU A 177 14.10 36.57 -35.05
CA LEU A 177 13.60 37.22 -33.85
C LEU A 177 12.30 37.99 -34.14
N ASP A 178 11.21 37.26 -34.36
CA ASP A 178 9.88 37.83 -34.59
C ASP A 178 9.12 38.02 -33.26
N THR A 179 8.61 39.21 -33.02
CA THR A 179 7.72 39.46 -31.88
C THR A 179 6.34 38.92 -32.19
N THR A 180 6.00 37.76 -31.63
CA THR A 180 4.60 37.29 -31.64
C THR A 180 3.78 38.14 -30.68
N THR A 181 2.55 38.49 -31.09
CA THR A 181 1.62 39.16 -30.17
C THR A 181 1.19 38.15 -29.11
N PRO A 182 1.22 38.51 -27.81
CA PRO A 182 0.71 37.63 -26.77
C PRO A 182 -0.72 37.20 -27.10
N PRO A 183 -1.08 35.92 -26.88
CA PRO A 183 -2.49 35.55 -26.92
C PRO A 183 -3.25 36.49 -25.99
N THR A 184 -4.41 36.97 -26.45
CA THR A 184 -5.23 37.86 -25.62
C THR A 184 -5.57 37.12 -24.34
N ALA A 185 -5.17 37.68 -23.19
CA ALA A 185 -5.47 37.09 -21.90
C ALA A 185 -6.97 36.80 -21.80
N PHE A 186 -7.32 35.62 -21.29
CA PHE A 186 -8.71 35.27 -21.09
C PHE A 186 -9.35 36.27 -20.12
N ASN A 187 -10.33 37.03 -20.59
CA ASN A 187 -10.98 38.09 -19.82
C ASN A 187 -12.41 37.71 -19.40
N CYS A 188 -12.79 36.42 -19.49
CA CYS A 188 -14.13 35.93 -19.17
C CYS A 188 -15.26 36.70 -19.89
N THR A 189 -15.14 36.84 -21.21
CA THR A 189 -16.17 37.46 -22.05
C THR A 189 -16.50 36.59 -23.25
N LEU A 190 -17.73 36.71 -23.74
CA LEU A 190 -18.17 36.15 -25.03
C LEU A 190 -18.66 37.33 -25.88
N ASP A 191 -18.04 37.52 -27.05
CA ASP A 191 -18.32 38.64 -27.96
C ASP A 191 -18.27 40.04 -27.29
N GLY A 192 -17.40 40.21 -26.29
CA GLY A 192 -17.20 41.46 -25.55
C GLY A 192 -18.24 41.73 -24.45
N ALA A 193 -19.16 40.80 -24.20
CA ALA A 193 -20.13 40.86 -23.11
C ALA A 193 -19.84 39.79 -22.04
N GLU A 194 -20.48 39.94 -20.88
CA GLU A 194 -20.47 38.89 -19.85
C GLU A 194 -21.18 37.63 -20.40
N PRO A 195 -20.56 36.44 -20.30
CA PRO A 195 -21.14 35.22 -20.84
C PRO A 195 -22.29 34.73 -19.97
N SER A 196 -23.14 33.87 -20.54
CA SER A 196 -24.08 33.09 -19.75
C SER A 196 -23.31 31.99 -19.01
N PHE A 197 -23.42 31.96 -17.68
CA PHE A 197 -22.79 30.94 -16.86
C PHE A 197 -23.68 29.70 -16.77
N THR A 198 -23.05 28.54 -16.87
CA THR A 198 -23.65 27.26 -16.46
C THR A 198 -23.21 26.99 -15.04
N THR A 199 -24.17 26.59 -14.20
CA THR A 199 -23.90 26.30 -12.78
C THR A 199 -23.13 24.99 -12.65
N ILE A 200 -22.39 24.83 -11.54
CA ILE A 200 -21.63 23.60 -11.27
C ILE A 200 -22.59 22.41 -11.16
N GLN A 201 -23.72 22.61 -10.49
CA GLN A 201 -24.76 21.61 -10.28
C GLN A 201 -25.39 21.13 -11.59
N GLN A 202 -25.55 22.02 -12.58
CA GLN A 202 -26.01 21.63 -13.91
C GLN A 202 -24.97 20.77 -14.65
N ILE A 203 -23.68 21.07 -14.49
CA ILE A 203 -22.60 20.30 -15.10
C ILE A 203 -22.51 18.91 -14.47
N GLN A 204 -22.61 18.82 -13.15
CA GLN A 204 -22.59 17.55 -12.43
C GLN A 204 -23.86 16.72 -12.70
N GLY A 205 -25.03 17.31 -12.46
CA GLY A 205 -26.31 16.60 -12.49
C GLY A 205 -26.54 15.71 -11.25
N GLU A 206 -27.61 14.91 -11.29
CA GLU A 206 -28.02 14.00 -10.19
C GLU A 206 -27.54 12.55 -10.39
N GLY A 207 -26.91 12.24 -11.52
CA GLY A 207 -26.48 10.89 -11.89
C GLY A 207 -24.97 10.77 -11.92
N SER A 208 -24.48 9.55 -12.16
CA SER A 208 -23.05 9.23 -12.20
C SER A 208 -22.28 9.72 -13.44
N THR A 209 -22.91 10.60 -14.23
CA THR A 209 -22.35 11.19 -15.45
C THR A 209 -23.05 12.51 -15.71
N SER A 210 -22.31 13.49 -16.19
CA SER A 210 -22.84 14.79 -16.59
C SER A 210 -24.00 14.67 -17.58
N PRO A 211 -25.11 15.41 -17.41
CA PRO A 211 -26.23 15.43 -18.36
C PRO A 211 -25.85 16.01 -19.73
N TYR A 212 -24.67 16.64 -19.86
CA TYR A 212 -24.14 17.15 -21.12
C TYR A 212 -23.39 16.08 -21.94
N ILE A 213 -23.16 14.88 -21.38
CA ILE A 213 -22.42 13.80 -22.03
C ILE A 213 -23.38 12.68 -22.45
N GLN A 214 -23.42 12.38 -23.75
CA GLN A 214 -24.31 11.36 -24.34
C GLN A 214 -23.54 10.10 -24.78
N GLY A 215 -22.43 9.80 -24.10
CA GLY A 215 -21.49 8.72 -24.44
C GLY A 215 -20.28 9.23 -25.23
N TYR A 216 -19.63 8.34 -25.98
CA TYR A 216 -18.41 8.65 -26.75
C TYR A 216 -18.60 9.88 -27.66
N PRO A 217 -17.68 10.88 -27.66
CA PRO A 217 -16.29 10.84 -27.18
C PRO A 217 -16.08 11.23 -25.70
N TYR A 218 -17.14 11.25 -24.88
CA TYR A 218 -17.06 11.59 -23.45
C TYR A 218 -16.60 13.03 -23.18
N ILE A 219 -16.78 13.93 -24.14
CA ILE A 219 -16.47 15.36 -24.04
C ILE A 219 -17.42 16.16 -24.94
N THR A 220 -17.82 17.35 -24.51
CA THR A 220 -18.69 18.24 -25.29
C THR A 220 -17.95 18.89 -26.47
N ASN A 221 -18.69 19.29 -27.51
CA ASN A 221 -18.10 20.05 -28.62
C ASN A 221 -18.01 21.54 -28.29
N GLU A 222 -19.01 22.06 -27.60
CA GLU A 222 -19.12 23.42 -27.11
C GLU A 222 -18.32 23.65 -25.82
N ASP A 223 -17.98 24.91 -25.58
CA ASP A 223 -17.38 25.36 -24.32
C ASP A 223 -18.46 25.95 -23.40
N PHE A 224 -18.30 25.72 -22.11
CA PHE A 224 -19.13 26.24 -21.04
C PHE A 224 -18.35 27.28 -20.25
N PHE A 225 -19.05 28.33 -19.82
CA PHE A 225 -18.52 29.30 -18.86
C PHE A 225 -19.02 28.95 -17.47
N VAL A 226 -18.10 28.79 -16.52
CA VAL A 226 -18.40 28.45 -15.12
C VAL A 226 -17.75 29.49 -14.22
N LYS A 227 -18.45 29.87 -13.16
CA LYS A 227 -17.93 30.68 -12.06
C LYS A 227 -18.01 29.86 -10.77
N GLY A 228 -16.95 29.91 -9.99
CA GLY A 228 -16.89 29.24 -8.71
C GLY A 228 -15.76 29.79 -7.85
N VAL A 229 -15.65 29.27 -6.64
CA VAL A 229 -14.62 29.64 -5.68
C VAL A 229 -13.68 28.47 -5.51
N VAL A 230 -12.39 28.71 -5.65
CA VAL A 230 -11.39 27.66 -5.48
C VAL A 230 -11.49 27.10 -4.06
N SER A 231 -11.67 25.78 -3.95
CA SER A 231 -11.68 25.03 -2.69
C SER A 231 -10.35 24.32 -2.44
N ALA A 232 -9.71 23.83 -3.50
CA ALA A 232 -8.37 23.24 -3.47
C ALA A 232 -7.65 23.42 -4.81
N VAL A 233 -6.32 23.38 -4.79
CA VAL A 233 -5.47 23.35 -5.99
C VAL A 233 -4.62 22.09 -5.93
N THR A 234 -4.55 21.35 -7.03
CA THR A 234 -3.79 20.11 -7.14
C THR A 234 -2.80 20.18 -8.29
N THR A 235 -1.61 19.64 -8.06
CA THR A 235 -0.44 19.79 -8.94
C THR A 235 0.24 18.46 -9.25
N GLY A 236 -0.03 17.42 -8.44
CA GLY A 236 0.57 16.10 -8.54
C GLY A 236 -0.40 15.10 -9.15
N LEU A 237 -1.26 14.51 -8.31
CA LEU A 237 -2.17 13.41 -8.66
C LEU A 237 -3.18 13.86 -9.71
N THR A 238 -3.73 15.05 -9.52
CA THR A 238 -4.55 15.75 -10.51
C THR A 238 -3.88 17.10 -10.79
N LYS A 239 -4.00 17.62 -12.01
CA LYS A 239 -3.36 18.88 -12.45
C LYS A 239 -4.44 19.91 -12.76
N GLY A 240 -4.76 20.75 -11.78
CA GLY A 240 -5.87 21.67 -11.87
C GLY A 240 -6.29 22.27 -10.53
N PHE A 241 -7.55 22.63 -10.42
CA PHE A 241 -8.13 23.16 -9.19
C PHE A 241 -9.60 22.76 -9.07
N TYR A 242 -10.09 22.70 -7.85
CA TYR A 242 -11.47 22.37 -7.52
C TYR A 242 -12.23 23.66 -7.23
N LEU A 243 -13.42 23.78 -7.81
CA LEU A 243 -14.34 24.87 -7.57
C LEU A 243 -15.48 24.39 -6.69
N GLN A 244 -15.88 25.22 -5.74
CA GLN A 244 -17.17 25.16 -5.06
C GLN A 244 -18.11 26.18 -5.71
N ALA A 245 -19.40 25.85 -5.83
CA ALA A 245 -20.41 26.78 -6.32
C ALA A 245 -20.51 28.03 -5.42
N LEU A 246 -20.92 29.15 -6.04
CA LEU A 246 -21.13 30.41 -5.33
C LEU A 246 -22.44 30.43 -4.54
N GLU A 247 -23.44 29.70 -5.02
CA GLU A 247 -24.79 29.61 -4.47
C GLU A 247 -25.19 28.14 -4.47
N ASP A 248 -25.76 27.70 -3.36
CA ASP A 248 -26.35 26.38 -3.16
C ASP A 248 -27.68 26.28 -3.92
N ASP A 249 -27.89 25.21 -4.67
CA ASP A 249 -29.18 24.96 -5.36
C ASP A 249 -30.23 24.30 -4.45
N TYR A 250 -29.84 23.97 -3.21
CA TYR A 250 -30.59 23.27 -2.18
C TYR A 250 -31.09 21.88 -2.60
N ASN A 251 -30.43 21.26 -3.58
CA ASN A 251 -30.69 19.90 -4.00
C ASN A 251 -29.59 18.98 -3.46
N PRO A 252 -29.89 18.11 -2.48
CA PRO A 252 -28.87 17.25 -1.89
C PRO A 252 -28.37 16.14 -2.84
N ASN A 253 -28.97 16.00 -4.03
CA ASN A 253 -28.60 15.03 -5.06
C ASN A 253 -27.58 15.56 -6.08
N THR A 254 -27.33 16.87 -6.13
CA THR A 254 -26.34 17.48 -7.03
C THR A 254 -25.08 17.83 -6.26
N SER A 255 -23.93 17.64 -6.91
CA SER A 255 -22.67 18.12 -6.34
C SER A 255 -22.51 19.62 -6.55
N GLU A 256 -22.05 20.28 -5.49
CA GLU A 256 -21.68 21.69 -5.45
C GLU A 256 -20.21 21.91 -5.86
N GLY A 257 -19.50 20.84 -6.18
CA GLY A 257 -18.07 20.83 -6.50
C GLY A 257 -17.80 20.48 -7.97
N LEU A 258 -16.75 21.05 -8.56
CA LEU A 258 -16.31 20.73 -9.92
C LEU A 258 -14.80 20.78 -10.03
N PHE A 259 -14.19 19.72 -10.56
CA PHE A 259 -12.77 19.73 -10.90
C PHE A 259 -12.54 20.44 -12.25
N VAL A 260 -11.59 21.37 -12.27
CA VAL A 260 -11.13 22.07 -13.47
C VAL A 260 -9.74 21.57 -13.84
N PHE A 261 -9.66 20.82 -14.94
CA PHE A 261 -8.41 20.33 -15.49
C PHE A 261 -7.74 21.40 -16.35
N THR A 262 -6.48 21.74 -16.05
CA THR A 262 -5.74 22.81 -16.75
C THR A 262 -4.47 22.32 -17.46
N ASN A 263 -4.12 21.05 -17.31
CA ASN A 263 -2.85 20.46 -17.76
C ASN A 263 -1.58 21.20 -17.24
N GLN A 264 -1.73 22.07 -16.25
CA GLN A 264 -0.63 22.86 -15.66
C GLN A 264 -0.30 22.38 -14.26
N SER A 265 0.99 22.30 -13.95
CA SER A 265 1.50 21.90 -12.63
C SER A 265 1.59 23.06 -11.63
N SER A 266 1.28 24.30 -12.03
CA SER A 266 1.31 25.46 -11.14
C SER A 266 0.32 26.53 -11.60
N SER A 267 -0.45 27.08 -10.66
CA SER A 267 -1.24 28.30 -10.86
C SER A 267 -1.07 29.20 -9.63
N ASP A 268 -1.23 30.52 -9.79
CA ASP A 268 -1.24 31.47 -8.67
C ASP A 268 -2.57 31.47 -7.89
N LEU A 269 -3.43 30.47 -8.13
CA LEU A 269 -4.72 30.34 -7.45
C LEU A 269 -4.52 29.77 -6.04
N ALA A 270 -5.37 30.22 -5.13
CA ALA A 270 -5.46 29.71 -3.77
C ALA A 270 -6.92 29.51 -3.34
N PRO A 271 -7.20 28.67 -2.33
CA PRO A 271 -8.53 28.57 -1.76
C PRO A 271 -9.13 29.94 -1.41
N GLY A 272 -10.38 30.19 -1.82
CA GLY A 272 -11.06 31.49 -1.68
C GLY A 272 -10.98 32.40 -2.91
N ASP A 273 -10.16 32.07 -3.91
CA ASP A 273 -10.14 32.80 -5.18
C ASP A 273 -11.41 32.55 -5.99
N MET A 274 -12.07 33.62 -6.43
CA MET A 274 -13.21 33.52 -7.35
C MET A 274 -12.67 33.49 -8.78
N VAL A 275 -13.01 32.43 -9.51
CA VAL A 275 -12.48 32.17 -10.84
C VAL A 275 -13.63 32.03 -11.82
N CYS A 276 -13.47 32.67 -12.98
CA CYS A 276 -14.24 32.35 -14.16
C CYS A 276 -13.42 31.43 -15.06
N VAL A 277 -14.02 30.34 -15.51
CA VAL A 277 -13.41 29.34 -16.38
C VAL A 277 -14.25 29.20 -17.63
N LYS A 278 -13.58 29.03 -18.77
CA LYS A 278 -14.16 28.56 -20.01
C LYS A 278 -13.52 27.20 -20.34
N GLY A 279 -14.33 26.18 -20.57
CA GLY A 279 -13.82 24.85 -20.87
C GLY A 279 -14.91 23.89 -21.35
N LYS A 280 -14.51 22.68 -21.72
CA LYS A 280 -15.43 21.63 -22.18
C LYS A 280 -15.82 20.73 -21.01
N VAL A 281 -17.08 20.33 -20.94
CA VAL A 281 -17.48 19.29 -19.97
C VAL A 281 -16.98 17.96 -20.49
N GLN A 282 -16.37 17.16 -19.60
CA GLN A 282 -15.73 15.90 -19.95
C GLN A 282 -15.95 14.87 -18.84
N GLU A 283 -16.25 13.63 -19.23
CA GLU A 283 -16.04 12.46 -18.39
C GLU A 283 -14.64 11.91 -18.64
N TYR A 284 -13.76 12.01 -17.64
CA TYR A 284 -12.41 11.48 -17.73
C TYR A 284 -12.22 10.36 -16.72
N TYR A 285 -12.24 9.11 -17.20
CA TYR A 285 -12.33 7.92 -16.33
C TYR A 285 -13.54 7.97 -15.37
N ASN A 286 -14.67 8.50 -15.85
CA ASN A 286 -15.92 8.74 -15.14
C ASN A 286 -15.84 9.78 -14.00
N LEU A 287 -14.81 10.64 -14.01
CA LEU A 287 -14.84 11.90 -13.25
C LEU A 287 -15.45 12.98 -14.14
N THR A 288 -16.50 13.66 -13.66
CA THR A 288 -17.01 14.87 -14.30
C THR A 288 -16.03 16.02 -14.06
N GLN A 289 -15.47 16.55 -15.14
CA GLN A 289 -14.54 17.67 -15.07
C GLN A 289 -14.80 18.72 -16.14
N LEU A 290 -14.34 19.94 -15.87
CA LEU A 290 -14.24 21.01 -16.86
C LEU A 290 -12.82 21.07 -17.41
N LYS A 291 -12.66 20.67 -18.68
CA LYS A 291 -11.37 20.72 -19.38
C LYS A 291 -11.10 22.13 -19.91
N ALA A 292 -10.24 22.87 -19.20
CA ALA A 292 -9.85 24.24 -19.52
C ALA A 292 -8.42 24.31 -20.07
N GLU A 293 -8.28 24.14 -21.39
CA GLU A 293 -6.97 24.23 -22.06
C GLU A 293 -6.54 25.69 -22.26
N ASN A 294 -5.23 25.92 -22.46
CA ASN A 294 -4.66 27.22 -22.88
C ASN A 294 -4.99 28.40 -21.94
N ASN A 295 -5.01 28.20 -20.62
CA ASN A 295 -5.31 29.27 -19.64
C ASN A 295 -6.66 29.94 -19.86
N GLN A 296 -7.68 29.19 -20.28
CA GLN A 296 -9.05 29.70 -20.37
C GLN A 296 -9.72 29.84 -18.99
N TRP A 297 -9.01 30.46 -18.05
CA TRP A 297 -9.51 30.79 -16.72
C TRP A 297 -8.89 32.11 -16.24
N VAL A 298 -9.62 32.84 -15.41
CA VAL A 298 -9.16 34.11 -14.85
C VAL A 298 -9.73 34.33 -13.45
N LYS A 299 -8.87 34.76 -12.53
CA LYS A 299 -9.26 35.21 -11.20
C LYS A 299 -9.99 36.55 -11.30
N GLN A 300 -11.22 36.60 -10.81
CA GLN A 300 -12.07 37.80 -10.84
C GLN A 300 -12.18 38.49 -9.48
N GLY A 301 -11.77 37.82 -8.41
CA GLY A 301 -11.79 38.37 -7.06
C GLY A 301 -11.38 37.33 -6.01
N GLN A 302 -11.68 37.63 -4.75
CA GLN A 302 -11.46 36.74 -3.62
C GLN A 302 -12.63 36.84 -2.65
N GLN A 303 -12.91 35.75 -1.95
CA GLN A 303 -13.80 35.68 -0.81
C GLN A 303 -13.23 34.73 0.26
N ALA A 304 -14.01 34.43 1.30
CA ALA A 304 -13.62 33.40 2.26
C ALA A 304 -13.50 32.04 1.56
N ALA A 305 -12.46 31.27 1.91
CA ALA A 305 -12.31 29.92 1.39
C ALA A 305 -13.52 29.04 1.78
N PRO A 306 -14.00 28.16 0.87
CA PRO A 306 -15.04 27.19 1.21
C PRO A 306 -14.66 26.36 2.44
N GLN A 307 -15.63 26.10 3.30
CA GLN A 307 -15.44 25.20 4.45
C GLN A 307 -15.75 23.76 4.03
N ALA A 308 -15.04 22.80 4.60
CA ALA A 308 -15.29 21.39 4.33
C ALA A 308 -16.67 20.96 4.84
N GLN A 309 -17.48 20.42 3.93
CA GLN A 309 -18.84 19.95 4.20
C GLN A 309 -18.81 18.54 4.80
N ALA A 310 -19.62 18.29 5.82
CA ALA A 310 -19.78 16.93 6.34
C ALA A 310 -20.45 16.06 5.27
N ILE A 311 -19.91 14.86 5.04
CA ILE A 311 -20.56 13.87 4.18
C ILE A 311 -21.77 13.32 4.94
N GLU A 312 -22.95 13.41 4.33
CA GLU A 312 -24.20 12.90 4.88
C GLU A 312 -24.74 11.80 3.96
N ILE A 313 -25.07 10.65 4.54
CA ILE A 313 -25.72 9.54 3.82
C ILE A 313 -27.22 9.81 3.79
N LEU A 314 -27.81 9.90 2.59
CA LEU A 314 -29.25 10.08 2.45
C LEU A 314 -29.98 8.73 2.55
N PRO A 315 -31.21 8.70 3.07
CA PRO A 315 -32.03 7.47 3.05
C PRO A 315 -32.32 6.93 1.64
N SER A 316 -32.13 7.75 0.60
CA SER A 316 -32.28 7.38 -0.80
C SER A 316 -31.00 6.80 -1.43
N ASP A 317 -29.85 6.88 -0.75
CA ASP A 317 -28.61 6.29 -1.26
C ASP A 317 -28.69 4.76 -1.10
N GLU A 318 -28.62 4.02 -2.20
CA GLU A 318 -28.65 2.55 -2.19
C GLU A 318 -27.38 1.97 -1.57
N HIS A 319 -26.25 2.65 -1.76
CA HIS A 319 -24.95 2.27 -1.24
C HIS A 319 -24.02 3.49 -1.10
N PHE A 320 -22.95 3.36 -0.32
CA PHE A 320 -22.08 4.50 0.01
C PHE A 320 -21.37 5.13 -1.19
N ALA A 321 -21.04 4.36 -2.23
CA ALA A 321 -20.53 4.93 -3.49
C ALA A 321 -21.50 5.97 -4.11
N GLN A 322 -22.82 5.78 -3.98
CA GLN A 322 -23.80 6.78 -4.43
C GLN A 322 -23.80 8.03 -3.53
N THR A 323 -23.55 7.86 -2.23
CA THR A 323 -23.29 9.00 -1.34
C THR A 323 -22.11 9.82 -1.85
N LEU A 324 -20.97 9.18 -2.15
CA LEU A 324 -19.76 9.85 -2.60
C LEU A 324 -19.93 10.56 -3.95
N GLU A 325 -20.74 10.01 -4.87
CA GLU A 325 -21.09 10.64 -6.15
C GLU A 325 -21.68 12.04 -5.96
N ARG A 326 -22.61 12.20 -5.00
CA ARG A 326 -23.23 13.50 -4.70
C ARG A 326 -22.24 14.53 -4.18
N TYR A 327 -21.05 14.10 -3.77
CA TYR A 327 -19.97 14.96 -3.32
C TYR A 327 -18.81 15.05 -4.32
N GLU A 328 -18.92 14.52 -5.54
CA GLU A 328 -17.84 14.55 -6.53
C GLU A 328 -17.31 15.97 -6.77
N GLY A 329 -16.02 16.20 -6.55
CA GLY A 329 -15.37 17.51 -6.71
C GLY A 329 -15.55 18.46 -5.51
N MET A 330 -16.32 18.10 -4.48
CA MET A 330 -16.54 18.95 -3.30
C MET A 330 -15.40 18.81 -2.28
N LEU A 331 -15.16 19.90 -1.53
CA LEU A 331 -14.35 19.85 -0.32
C LEU A 331 -15.21 19.33 0.84
N VAL A 332 -14.87 18.15 1.35
CA VAL A 332 -15.65 17.42 2.36
C VAL A 332 -14.81 17.10 3.59
N LYS A 333 -15.50 16.68 4.66
CA LYS A 333 -14.88 16.15 5.88
C LYS A 333 -15.56 14.89 6.40
N THR A 334 -14.77 13.99 6.97
CA THR A 334 -15.28 12.82 7.70
C THR A 334 -15.74 13.23 9.10
N THR A 335 -16.80 12.59 9.61
CA THR A 335 -17.33 12.80 10.97
C THR A 335 -17.40 11.47 11.73
N PRO A 336 -17.48 11.51 13.07
CA PRO A 336 -17.74 10.30 13.86
C PRO A 336 -19.02 9.56 13.43
N GLU A 337 -20.07 10.30 13.03
CA GLU A 337 -21.36 9.72 12.61
C GLU A 337 -21.30 9.05 11.24
N LEU A 338 -20.43 9.51 10.34
CA LEU A 338 -20.19 8.88 9.04
C LEU A 338 -19.55 7.49 9.19
N ASP A 339 -18.77 7.33 10.28
CA ASP A 339 -18.11 6.11 10.69
C ASP A 339 -17.19 5.49 9.63
N MET A 340 -16.16 6.23 9.23
CA MET A 340 -15.15 5.75 8.28
C MET A 340 -14.05 4.95 8.99
N ARG A 341 -13.98 3.65 8.74
CA ARG A 341 -13.04 2.70 9.33
C ARG A 341 -11.84 2.48 8.42
N VAL A 342 -10.62 2.46 8.96
CA VAL A 342 -9.45 2.03 8.20
C VAL A 342 -9.58 0.55 7.85
N THR A 343 -9.63 0.22 6.56
CA THR A 343 -9.69 -1.18 6.08
C THR A 343 -8.39 -1.60 5.38
N ARG A 344 -7.60 -0.62 4.92
CA ARG A 344 -6.20 -0.80 4.51
C ARG A 344 -5.38 0.32 5.11
N THR A 345 -4.39 -0.01 5.93
CA THR A 345 -3.46 0.99 6.48
C THR A 345 -2.66 1.67 5.37
N PHE A 346 -2.09 2.84 5.65
CA PHE A 346 -1.20 3.52 4.72
C PHE A 346 0.01 2.65 4.34
N GLY A 347 0.21 2.44 3.05
CA GLY A 347 1.30 1.61 2.53
C GLY A 347 1.36 1.65 1.00
N TYR A 348 2.39 1.00 0.44
CA TYR A 348 2.61 0.96 -1.01
C TYR A 348 1.53 0.13 -1.71
N ASP A 349 0.83 0.77 -2.64
CA ASP A 349 -0.18 0.19 -3.51
C ASP A 349 0.48 -0.11 -4.87
N TYR A 350 0.55 -1.39 -5.21
CA TYR A 350 1.21 -1.88 -6.41
C TYR A 350 0.43 -1.59 -7.70
N ASP A 351 -0.88 -1.37 -7.62
CA ASP A 351 -1.73 -1.05 -8.77
C ASP A 351 -1.54 0.41 -9.18
N SER A 352 -1.58 1.31 -8.19
CA SER A 352 -1.38 2.75 -8.45
C SER A 352 0.09 3.18 -8.42
N ARG A 353 1.01 2.32 -7.93
CA ARG A 353 2.44 2.62 -7.70
C ARG A 353 2.67 3.83 -6.79
N ARG A 354 1.78 4.01 -5.81
CA ARG A 354 1.76 5.12 -4.84
C ARG A 354 1.48 4.59 -3.43
N ASN A 355 1.73 5.42 -2.42
CA ASN A 355 1.32 5.09 -1.04
C ASN A 355 -0.03 5.76 -0.75
N ASN A 356 -0.99 4.99 -0.24
CA ASN A 356 -2.31 5.48 0.13
C ASN A 356 -2.92 4.61 1.25
N MET A 357 -4.02 5.08 1.83
CA MET A 357 -4.83 4.39 2.84
C MET A 357 -6.23 4.17 2.28
N VAL A 358 -6.95 3.13 2.71
CA VAL A 358 -8.36 2.92 2.30
C VAL A 358 -9.23 2.89 3.54
N LEU A 359 -10.30 3.69 3.50
CA LEU A 359 -11.37 3.68 4.48
C LEU A 359 -12.58 2.93 3.93
N ALA A 360 -13.37 2.32 4.82
CA ALA A 360 -14.65 1.70 4.52
C ALA A 360 -15.74 2.22 5.46
N GLN A 361 -16.92 2.48 4.92
CA GLN A 361 -18.04 3.03 5.68
C GLN A 361 -18.69 1.99 6.61
N ALA A 362 -18.87 2.36 7.88
CA ALA A 362 -19.49 1.63 9.01
C ALA A 362 -18.80 0.35 9.50
N ARG A 363 -17.91 -0.26 8.71
CA ARG A 363 -17.16 -1.47 9.09
C ARG A 363 -15.91 -1.61 8.23
N ILE A 364 -14.96 -2.41 8.69
CA ILE A 364 -13.89 -2.94 7.84
C ILE A 364 -14.45 -3.93 6.81
N ASN A 365 -13.75 -4.09 5.68
CA ASN A 365 -14.11 -5.03 4.65
C ASN A 365 -13.66 -6.44 5.03
N MET A 366 -14.61 -7.32 5.33
CA MET A 366 -14.33 -8.75 5.51
C MET A 366 -14.21 -9.43 4.16
N GLN A 367 -13.20 -10.29 3.99
CA GLN A 367 -13.07 -11.12 2.80
C GLN A 367 -14.34 -12.00 2.65
N PRO A 368 -14.95 -12.09 1.46
CA PRO A 368 -16.28 -12.68 1.30
C PRO A 368 -16.37 -14.16 1.73
N ASN A 369 -15.31 -14.93 1.50
CA ASN A 369 -15.20 -16.34 1.88
C ASN A 369 -14.81 -16.57 3.35
N GLN A 370 -14.64 -15.52 4.15
CA GLN A 370 -14.52 -15.68 5.60
C GLN A 370 -15.84 -16.18 6.21
N GLN A 371 -16.97 -15.70 5.68
CA GLN A 371 -18.31 -15.96 6.24
C GLN A 371 -19.27 -16.65 5.27
N HIS A 372 -18.94 -16.70 3.98
CA HIS A 372 -19.79 -17.29 2.96
C HIS A 372 -19.05 -18.38 2.18
N PRO A 373 -19.69 -19.50 1.83
CA PRO A 373 -19.06 -20.52 1.00
C PRO A 373 -18.59 -19.91 -0.32
N ALA A 374 -17.38 -20.27 -0.74
CA ALA A 374 -16.83 -19.80 -2.00
C ALA A 374 -17.73 -20.16 -3.19
N GLY A 375 -17.95 -19.20 -4.08
CA GLY A 375 -18.83 -19.32 -5.25
C GLY A 375 -20.33 -19.18 -4.95
N SER A 376 -20.70 -18.85 -3.70
CA SER A 376 -22.09 -18.54 -3.34
C SER A 376 -22.51 -17.14 -3.77
N GLU A 377 -23.81 -16.93 -3.96
CA GLU A 377 -24.39 -15.60 -4.23
C GLU A 377 -24.06 -14.60 -3.12
N GLN A 378 -24.04 -15.06 -1.86
CA GLN A 378 -23.70 -14.22 -0.70
C GLN A 378 -22.24 -13.74 -0.77
N ALA A 379 -21.30 -14.59 -1.17
CA ALA A 379 -19.90 -14.18 -1.35
C ALA A 379 -19.76 -13.11 -2.45
N SER A 380 -20.46 -13.26 -3.58
CA SER A 380 -20.47 -12.26 -4.65
C SER A 380 -21.12 -10.93 -4.22
N LEU A 381 -22.24 -10.97 -3.49
CA LEU A 381 -22.89 -9.76 -2.96
C LEU A 381 -22.00 -9.05 -1.92
N GLN A 382 -21.34 -9.80 -1.04
CA GLN A 382 -20.41 -9.26 -0.06
C GLN A 382 -19.21 -8.57 -0.74
N LYS A 383 -18.69 -9.14 -1.84
CA LYS A 383 -17.62 -8.51 -2.62
C LYS A 383 -18.04 -7.17 -3.21
N LEU A 384 -19.26 -7.09 -3.75
CA LEU A 384 -19.84 -5.85 -4.28
C LEU A 384 -20.05 -4.80 -3.16
N ASP A 385 -20.63 -5.21 -2.02
CA ASP A 385 -20.83 -4.32 -0.87
C ASP A 385 -19.50 -3.79 -0.31
N ASN A 386 -18.46 -4.62 -0.24
CA ASN A 386 -17.12 -4.18 0.14
C ASN A 386 -16.59 -3.09 -0.78
N ALA A 387 -16.72 -3.26 -2.11
CA ALA A 387 -16.26 -2.28 -3.09
C ALA A 387 -17.03 -0.95 -2.99
N GLN A 388 -18.34 -1.02 -2.75
CA GLN A 388 -19.22 0.15 -2.65
C GLN A 388 -19.05 0.98 -1.37
N ARG A 389 -18.28 0.49 -0.39
CA ARG A 389 -18.02 1.18 0.90
C ARG A 389 -16.74 1.99 0.92
N ARG A 390 -15.89 1.89 -0.11
CA ARG A 390 -14.50 2.35 -0.04
C ARG A 390 -14.34 3.83 -0.32
N LEU A 391 -13.38 4.43 0.37
CA LEU A 391 -12.83 5.75 0.09
C LEU A 391 -11.31 5.68 0.19
N PHE A 392 -10.62 5.88 -0.94
CA PHE A 392 -9.17 5.91 -0.99
C PHE A 392 -8.66 7.27 -0.53
N VAL A 393 -7.80 7.31 0.49
CA VAL A 393 -7.21 8.55 1.00
C VAL A 393 -5.83 8.75 0.41
N GLU A 394 -5.70 9.83 -0.36
CA GLU A 394 -4.52 10.16 -1.16
C GLU A 394 -3.90 11.49 -0.71
N SER A 395 -2.60 11.63 -0.98
CA SER A 395 -1.95 12.93 -1.05
C SER A 395 -1.85 13.39 -2.51
N ASP A 396 -1.92 14.70 -2.76
CA ASP A 396 -1.75 15.26 -4.10
C ASP A 396 -0.37 14.87 -4.68
N ALA A 397 0.70 15.22 -3.97
CA ALA A 397 2.04 14.77 -4.31
C ALA A 397 2.25 13.29 -3.93
N LYS A 398 3.14 12.59 -4.66
CA LYS A 398 3.56 11.24 -4.27
C LYS A 398 4.25 11.31 -2.91
N ALA A 399 3.71 10.57 -1.94
CA ALA A 399 4.28 10.52 -0.59
C ALA A 399 5.70 9.92 -0.61
N PRO A 400 6.67 10.52 0.09
CA PRO A 400 7.96 9.88 0.35
C PRO A 400 7.82 8.61 1.21
N ASP A 401 8.79 7.73 1.10
CA ASP A 401 8.89 6.52 1.92
C ASP A 401 8.85 6.85 3.42
N GLY A 402 8.02 6.11 4.18
CA GLY A 402 7.82 6.29 5.62
C GLY A 402 7.20 7.62 6.05
N GLN A 403 6.59 8.37 5.13
CA GLN A 403 5.93 9.63 5.46
C GLN A 403 4.47 9.59 5.03
N ILE A 404 3.57 9.84 5.98
CA ILE A 404 2.15 10.07 5.72
C ILE A 404 1.95 11.59 5.64
N PRO A 405 1.73 12.19 4.44
CA PRO A 405 1.73 13.65 4.30
C PRO A 405 0.67 14.35 5.15
N TYR A 406 -0.47 13.69 5.35
CA TYR A 406 -1.58 14.16 6.18
C TYR A 406 -1.51 13.65 7.62
N TYR A 407 -0.45 12.96 8.06
CA TYR A 407 -0.20 12.66 9.48
C TYR A 407 1.30 12.65 9.81
N PRO A 408 1.97 13.82 9.88
CA PRO A 408 3.42 13.93 10.02
C PRO A 408 4.02 13.30 11.30
N ALA A 409 3.23 13.18 12.37
CA ALA A 409 3.67 12.59 13.64
C ALA A 409 3.64 11.05 13.64
N PHE A 410 3.02 10.41 12.64
CA PHE A 410 2.91 8.96 12.54
C PHE A 410 4.24 8.25 12.79
N GLY A 411 4.24 7.34 13.76
CA GLY A 411 5.36 6.47 14.10
C GLY A 411 6.60 7.18 14.66
N ARG A 412 6.47 8.42 15.14
CA ARG A 412 7.62 9.24 15.59
C ARG A 412 7.65 9.53 17.09
N THR A 413 6.60 9.16 17.82
CA THR A 413 6.50 9.34 19.26
C THR A 413 6.75 8.04 20.01
N ASP A 414 7.19 8.19 21.26
CA ASP A 414 7.37 7.15 22.27
C ASP A 414 7.32 7.91 23.61
N VAL A 415 6.12 8.39 23.94
CA VAL A 415 5.92 9.35 25.03
C VAL A 415 6.08 8.66 26.38
N ASP A 416 5.59 7.43 26.49
CA ASP A 416 5.72 6.62 27.70
C ASP A 416 7.06 5.88 27.84
N GLN A 417 7.90 5.91 26.79
CA GLN A 417 9.23 5.28 26.72
C GLN A 417 9.18 3.76 26.88
N ASP A 418 8.07 3.13 26.47
CA ASP A 418 7.90 1.68 26.49
C ASP A 418 8.52 0.98 25.27
N GLY A 419 9.03 1.77 24.32
CA GLY A 419 9.66 1.27 23.10
C GLY A 419 8.66 0.91 22.00
N SER A 420 7.45 1.47 22.06
CA SER A 420 6.44 1.50 21.02
C SER A 420 5.98 2.95 20.75
N THR A 421 5.25 3.16 19.66
CA THR A 421 4.69 4.48 19.33
C THR A 421 3.22 4.59 19.67
N GLU A 422 2.78 5.78 20.08
CA GLU A 422 1.39 6.16 20.32
C GLU A 422 0.75 6.81 19.09
N ASP A 423 1.53 7.34 18.14
CA ASP A 423 1.05 7.82 16.85
C ASP A 423 0.99 6.69 15.82
N TYR A 424 0.01 5.80 15.93
CA TYR A 424 -0.22 4.70 14.99
C TYR A 424 -1.60 4.78 14.32
N ILE A 425 -1.72 4.08 13.19
CA ILE A 425 -2.98 3.79 12.52
C ILE A 425 -3.09 2.26 12.43
N ARG A 426 -4.23 1.72 12.84
CA ARG A 426 -4.58 0.30 12.73
C ARG A 426 -5.83 0.11 11.89
N ILE A 427 -5.96 -1.09 11.32
CA ILE A 427 -7.23 -1.55 10.76
C ILE A 427 -8.31 -1.47 11.85
N ASP A 428 -9.50 -1.05 11.44
CA ASP A 428 -10.67 -0.75 12.26
C ASP A 428 -10.59 0.57 13.06
N ASP A 429 -9.52 1.37 12.95
CA ASP A 429 -9.55 2.74 13.50
C ASP A 429 -10.61 3.59 12.79
N THR A 430 -11.42 4.34 13.56
CA THR A 430 -12.34 5.34 12.98
C THR A 430 -11.59 6.64 12.74
N VAL A 431 -11.67 7.18 11.51
CA VAL A 431 -11.03 8.44 11.12
C VAL A 431 -12.05 9.58 11.04
N SER A 432 -11.88 10.58 11.90
CA SER A 432 -12.77 11.76 11.96
C SER A 432 -12.01 13.08 11.79
N GLY A 433 -12.64 14.06 11.14
CA GLY A 433 -12.02 15.37 10.87
C GLY A 433 -10.99 15.36 9.75
N LEU A 434 -10.91 14.29 8.94
CA LEU A 434 -10.14 14.29 7.70
C LEU A 434 -10.87 15.14 6.67
N GLU A 435 -10.20 16.17 6.16
CA GLU A 435 -10.72 17.06 5.12
C GLU A 435 -10.01 16.79 3.79
N GLY A 436 -10.76 16.88 2.69
CA GLY A 436 -10.18 16.73 1.36
C GLY A 436 -11.21 16.91 0.25
N VAL A 437 -10.73 16.96 -0.98
CA VAL A 437 -11.62 17.02 -2.16
C VAL A 437 -11.92 15.62 -2.67
N VAL A 438 -13.19 15.34 -2.95
CA VAL A 438 -13.62 14.07 -3.54
C VAL A 438 -13.28 14.08 -5.03
N SER A 439 -12.66 13.01 -5.49
CA SER A 439 -12.32 12.77 -6.88
C SER A 439 -12.65 11.32 -7.23
N TYR A 440 -12.63 10.97 -8.51
CA TYR A 440 -12.90 9.63 -9.00
C TYR A 440 -11.85 9.23 -10.02
N SER A 441 -11.30 8.02 -9.91
CA SER A 441 -10.44 7.44 -10.95
C SER A 441 -10.22 5.95 -10.73
N TYR A 442 -10.03 5.22 -11.84
CA TYR A 442 -9.78 3.78 -11.84
C TYR A 442 -10.86 2.98 -11.10
N ASN A 443 -12.12 3.42 -11.22
CA ASN A 443 -13.30 2.84 -10.55
C ASN A 443 -13.36 3.02 -9.03
N GLU A 444 -12.61 3.96 -8.46
CA GLU A 444 -12.61 4.23 -7.02
C GLU A 444 -12.82 5.72 -6.73
N TYR A 445 -13.63 6.00 -5.71
CA TYR A 445 -13.67 7.34 -5.11
C TYR A 445 -12.42 7.56 -4.27
N ARG A 446 -11.89 8.78 -4.38
CA ARG A 446 -10.67 9.23 -3.73
C ARG A 446 -10.93 10.51 -2.97
N LEU A 447 -10.31 10.64 -1.80
CA LEU A 447 -10.24 11.86 -1.04
C LEU A 447 -8.80 12.35 -1.08
N ILE A 448 -8.55 13.48 -1.77
CA ILE A 448 -7.24 14.12 -1.77
C ILE A 448 -7.18 15.00 -0.53
N ALA A 449 -6.42 14.57 0.48
CA ALA A 449 -6.38 15.20 1.79
C ALA A 449 -5.82 16.64 1.69
N THR A 450 -6.51 17.59 2.34
CA THR A 450 -6.14 19.01 2.36
C THR A 450 -5.77 19.52 3.76
N ASN A 451 -5.99 18.70 4.80
CA ASN A 451 -5.58 19.01 6.16
C ASN A 451 -4.59 17.98 6.72
N THR A 452 -4.19 18.20 7.97
CA THR A 452 -3.31 17.31 8.72
C THR A 452 -4.08 16.73 9.91
N LEU A 453 -3.92 15.42 10.11
CA LEU A 453 -4.43 14.66 11.23
C LEU A 453 -3.42 14.59 12.37
N SER A 454 -3.94 14.23 13.53
CA SER A 454 -3.20 13.84 14.74
C SER A 454 -3.87 12.62 15.37
N ALA A 455 -3.30 12.08 16.45
CA ALA A 455 -3.91 10.99 17.22
C ALA A 455 -5.34 11.32 17.70
N GLU A 456 -5.68 12.60 17.92
CA GLU A 456 -7.04 13.01 18.33
C GLU A 456 -8.11 12.76 17.26
N ASN A 457 -7.69 12.59 16.00
CA ASN A 457 -8.59 12.30 14.88
C ASN A 457 -8.91 10.82 14.73
N LEU A 458 -8.23 9.96 15.48
CA LEU A 458 -8.33 8.50 15.40
C LEU A 458 -8.99 7.96 16.66
N VAL A 459 -10.01 7.12 16.47
CA VAL A 459 -10.57 6.31 17.56
C VAL A 459 -10.12 4.88 17.34
N HIS A 460 -9.30 4.36 18.25
CA HIS A 460 -8.85 2.99 18.22
C HIS A 460 -9.94 2.03 18.73
N ASN A 461 -10.69 1.43 17.82
CA ASN A 461 -11.76 0.48 18.15
C ASN A 461 -11.21 -0.87 18.61
N ALA A 462 -10.05 -1.27 18.08
CA ALA A 462 -9.27 -2.43 18.50
C ALA A 462 -7.86 -1.99 18.94
N PRO A 463 -7.73 -1.33 20.13
CA PRO A 463 -6.46 -0.78 20.58
C PRO A 463 -5.44 -1.88 20.86
N ARG A 464 -4.16 -1.52 20.77
CA ARG A 464 -3.02 -2.40 21.07
C ARG A 464 -3.17 -3.06 22.45
N GLN A 465 -3.03 -4.38 22.49
CA GLN A 465 -3.05 -5.17 23.73
C GLN A 465 -1.65 -5.70 24.05
N ALA A 466 -1.21 -5.56 25.30
CA ALA A 466 0.11 -6.01 25.74
C ALA A 466 0.26 -7.53 25.92
N LYS A 467 -0.86 -8.27 25.93
CA LYS A 467 -0.97 -9.74 25.95
C LYS A 467 -2.38 -10.12 25.49
N PRO A 468 -2.64 -11.40 25.12
CA PRO A 468 -4.00 -11.84 24.84
C PRO A 468 -4.93 -11.64 26.04
N ASP A 469 -6.13 -11.10 25.80
CA ASP A 469 -7.20 -10.96 26.78
C ASP A 469 -8.16 -12.16 26.65
N MET A 470 -8.10 -13.09 27.61
CA MET A 470 -8.86 -14.34 27.55
C MET A 470 -8.97 -15.04 28.91
N ASP A 471 -9.99 -15.89 29.04
CA ASP A 471 -10.19 -16.74 30.21
C ASP A 471 -9.10 -17.83 30.30
N GLU A 472 -8.53 -18.03 31.49
CA GLU A 472 -7.43 -19.00 31.70
C GLU A 472 -7.92 -20.45 31.87
N GLY A 473 -7.17 -21.39 31.27
CA GLY A 473 -7.38 -22.82 31.37
C GLY A 473 -6.23 -23.58 32.05
N ASP A 474 -6.21 -24.90 31.84
CA ASP A 474 -5.15 -25.80 32.29
C ASP A 474 -3.97 -25.89 31.30
N LEU A 475 -4.22 -25.55 30.03
CA LEU A 475 -3.27 -25.69 28.93
C LEU A 475 -3.57 -24.65 27.86
N ARG A 476 -2.58 -23.79 27.59
CA ARG A 476 -2.63 -22.82 26.50
C ARG A 476 -1.88 -23.32 25.27
N ILE A 477 -2.54 -23.36 24.12
CA ILE A 477 -1.96 -23.75 22.82
C ILE A 477 -2.09 -22.57 21.87
N ALA A 478 -1.03 -22.26 21.14
CA ALA A 478 -1.02 -21.16 20.19
C ALA A 478 -0.42 -21.56 18.84
N THR A 479 -0.70 -20.74 17.83
CA THR A 479 -0.07 -20.78 16.53
C THR A 479 0.45 -19.40 16.15
N PHE A 480 1.60 -19.33 15.48
CA PHE A 480 2.16 -18.05 15.04
C PHE A 480 3.00 -18.23 13.76
N ASN A 481 2.57 -17.60 12.66
CA ASN A 481 3.43 -17.42 11.48
C ASN A 481 4.39 -16.26 11.79
N VAL A 482 5.70 -16.51 11.74
CA VAL A 482 6.72 -15.54 12.15
C VAL A 482 7.40 -14.79 10.99
N LEU A 483 6.80 -14.84 9.79
CA LEU A 483 7.21 -14.09 8.59
C LEU A 483 8.70 -14.29 8.24
N ASN A 484 9.05 -15.50 7.82
CA ASN A 484 10.39 -15.94 7.41
C ASN A 484 11.48 -15.57 8.43
N TYR A 485 11.45 -16.21 9.61
CA TYR A 485 12.52 -16.10 10.59
C TYR A 485 13.74 -16.95 10.18
N PHE A 486 14.69 -16.29 9.53
CA PHE A 486 15.93 -16.87 9.02
C PHE A 486 17.12 -16.28 9.75
N ASN A 487 17.97 -17.15 10.31
CA ASN A 487 19.19 -16.74 11.00
C ASN A 487 20.45 -16.97 10.15
N SER A 488 20.34 -17.64 9.01
CA SER A 488 21.37 -17.61 7.96
C SER A 488 21.13 -16.40 7.05
N PRO A 489 22.12 -15.54 6.77
CA PRO A 489 23.56 -15.69 7.05
C PRO A 489 24.03 -15.02 8.36
N PHE A 490 23.12 -14.64 9.26
CA PHE A 490 23.37 -13.88 10.50
C PHE A 490 23.95 -14.72 11.65
N GLY A 491 24.85 -15.66 11.34
CA GLY A 491 25.53 -16.52 12.31
C GLY A 491 24.84 -17.88 12.55
N GLY A 492 23.71 -18.14 11.88
CA GLY A 492 23.07 -19.45 11.85
C GLY A 492 23.75 -20.46 10.92
N ASP A 493 23.36 -21.72 11.08
CA ASP A 493 23.76 -22.80 10.17
C ASP A 493 23.22 -22.52 8.75
N ALA A 494 23.92 -23.01 7.73
CA ALA A 494 23.48 -22.85 6.34
C ALA A 494 22.23 -23.69 6.07
N ASN A 495 21.27 -23.11 5.35
CA ASN A 495 20.14 -23.87 4.82
C ASN A 495 20.59 -24.72 3.62
N GLN A 496 20.35 -26.02 3.68
CA GLN A 496 20.79 -26.96 2.64
C GLN A 496 19.89 -26.94 1.39
N HIS A 497 18.72 -26.32 1.48
CA HIS A 497 17.69 -26.34 0.44
C HIS A 497 17.66 -25.06 -0.40
N GLY A 498 18.35 -23.99 0.01
CA GLY A 498 18.39 -22.73 -0.72
C GLY A 498 18.73 -21.50 0.12
N ASP A 499 18.50 -20.33 -0.44
CA ASP A 499 18.93 -19.05 0.12
C ASP A 499 17.97 -18.46 1.16
N ASN A 500 18.46 -17.46 1.90
CA ASN A 500 17.71 -16.68 2.86
C ASN A 500 16.43 -16.05 2.26
N ARG A 501 15.31 -16.16 2.97
CA ARG A 501 14.00 -15.57 2.62
C ARG A 501 13.49 -14.56 3.64
N GLY A 502 14.22 -14.34 4.73
CA GLY A 502 13.87 -13.44 5.81
C GLY A 502 14.53 -12.06 5.68
N ALA A 503 15.00 -11.52 6.79
CA ALA A 503 15.72 -10.25 6.84
C ALA A 503 16.90 -10.17 5.85
N ASN A 504 17.08 -9.02 5.22
CA ASN A 504 18.13 -8.79 4.22
C ASN A 504 19.48 -8.47 4.86
N ASN A 505 19.48 -7.99 6.11
CA ASN A 505 20.68 -7.63 6.84
C ASN A 505 20.53 -7.89 8.35
N LEU A 506 21.64 -7.83 9.09
CA LEU A 506 21.67 -8.15 10.51
C LEU A 506 20.78 -7.22 11.36
N ALA A 507 20.68 -5.93 11.01
CA ALA A 507 19.88 -4.98 11.77
C ALA A 507 18.38 -5.29 11.65
N GLU A 508 17.92 -5.60 10.44
CA GLU A 508 16.56 -6.09 10.18
C GLU A 508 16.28 -7.37 10.97
N PHE A 509 17.21 -8.33 10.95
CA PHE A 509 17.09 -9.59 11.68
C PHE A 509 16.98 -9.39 13.19
N GLU A 510 17.79 -8.50 13.78
CA GLU A 510 17.75 -8.20 15.20
C GLU A 510 16.41 -7.57 15.63
N VAL A 511 15.82 -6.72 14.79
CA VAL A 511 14.49 -6.16 15.03
C VAL A 511 13.43 -7.26 14.94
N GLN A 512 13.42 -8.03 13.84
CA GLN A 512 12.50 -9.15 13.65
C GLN A 512 12.54 -10.13 14.84
N GLN A 513 13.74 -10.55 15.24
CA GLN A 513 13.95 -11.45 16.38
C GLN A 513 13.39 -10.85 17.67
N ALA A 514 13.68 -9.58 17.97
CA ALA A 514 13.19 -8.93 19.18
C ALA A 514 11.66 -8.89 19.21
N LYS A 515 11.02 -8.55 18.09
CA LYS A 515 9.55 -8.50 18.00
C LYS A 515 8.91 -9.87 18.22
N ILE A 516 9.40 -10.90 17.53
CA ILE A 516 8.90 -12.29 17.66
C ILE A 516 9.11 -12.81 19.09
N VAL A 517 10.28 -12.59 19.67
CA VAL A 517 10.59 -13.01 21.04
C VAL A 517 9.64 -12.35 22.04
N ASN A 518 9.42 -11.04 21.92
CA ASN A 518 8.51 -10.30 22.78
C ASN A 518 7.06 -10.78 22.64
N ALA A 519 6.61 -11.04 21.41
CA ALA A 519 5.29 -11.63 21.14
C ALA A 519 5.14 -13.00 21.83
N ILE A 520 6.08 -13.94 21.63
CA ILE A 520 5.98 -15.31 22.20
C ILE A 520 6.06 -15.30 23.74
N VAL A 521 6.86 -14.42 24.33
CA VAL A 521 6.93 -14.27 25.80
C VAL A 521 5.60 -13.80 26.36
N ARG A 522 4.93 -12.84 25.69
CA ARG A 522 3.64 -12.27 26.11
C ARG A 522 2.44 -13.16 25.79
N LEU A 523 2.54 -13.99 24.75
CA LEU A 523 1.59 -15.05 24.40
C LEU A 523 1.43 -16.05 25.56
N ASP A 524 2.53 -16.33 26.26
CA ASP A 524 2.63 -17.19 27.46
C ASP A 524 2.02 -18.59 27.27
N ALA A 525 2.05 -19.13 26.05
CA ALA A 525 1.48 -20.44 25.73
C ALA A 525 2.37 -21.62 26.16
N ASP A 526 1.76 -22.77 26.42
CA ASP A 526 2.47 -23.99 26.82
C ASP A 526 2.96 -24.81 25.62
N ILE A 527 2.26 -24.72 24.50
CA ILE A 527 2.64 -25.27 23.20
C ILE A 527 2.41 -24.19 22.14
N VAL A 528 3.41 -23.91 21.30
CA VAL A 528 3.30 -22.99 20.17
C VAL A 528 3.71 -23.71 18.90
N GLY A 529 2.80 -23.76 17.92
CA GLY A 529 3.15 -24.08 16.54
C GLY A 529 3.66 -22.85 15.81
N LEU A 530 4.75 -23.01 15.07
CA LEU A 530 5.41 -21.94 14.35
C LEU A 530 5.40 -22.26 12.86
N MET A 531 5.08 -21.27 12.04
CA MET A 531 5.26 -21.32 10.60
C MET A 531 6.33 -20.32 10.20
N GLU A 532 6.98 -20.58 9.07
CA GLU A 532 8.02 -19.72 8.51
C GLU A 532 9.32 -19.67 9.32
N ILE A 533 9.74 -20.82 9.84
CA ILE A 533 11.07 -21.01 10.39
C ILE A 533 11.99 -21.50 9.27
N GLU A 534 13.23 -21.00 9.22
CA GLU A 534 14.24 -21.53 8.32
C GLU A 534 14.52 -23.02 8.55
N ASN A 535 14.57 -23.81 7.47
CA ASN A 535 14.83 -25.25 7.49
C ASN A 535 16.35 -25.57 7.48
N ASN A 536 17.10 -25.03 8.44
CA ASN A 536 18.54 -25.26 8.60
C ASN A 536 18.89 -26.25 9.73
N GLY A 537 17.97 -27.18 10.01
CA GLY A 537 18.14 -28.29 10.94
C GLY A 537 17.79 -28.00 12.39
N PHE A 538 18.33 -28.82 13.29
CA PHE A 538 17.96 -28.84 14.72
C PHE A 538 19.17 -28.73 15.67
N GLY A 539 20.35 -28.43 15.11
CA GLY A 539 21.59 -28.17 15.86
C GLY A 539 21.59 -26.83 16.60
N GLU A 540 22.66 -26.53 17.32
CA GLU A 540 22.78 -25.29 18.12
C GLU A 540 22.73 -24.00 17.28
N GLY A 541 23.12 -24.06 16.00
CA GLY A 541 23.09 -22.94 15.05
C GLY A 541 21.78 -22.80 14.27
N SER A 542 20.81 -23.70 14.46
CA SER A 542 19.52 -23.65 13.74
C SER A 542 18.65 -22.46 14.17
N ALA A 543 17.79 -22.00 13.27
CA ALA A 543 16.89 -20.88 13.54
C ALA A 543 15.95 -21.18 14.72
N ILE A 544 15.40 -22.40 14.81
CA ILE A 544 14.53 -22.80 15.92
C ILE A 544 15.27 -22.82 17.27
N ALA A 545 16.53 -23.28 17.30
CA ALA A 545 17.34 -23.28 18.51
C ALA A 545 17.67 -21.85 18.95
N GLN A 546 18.06 -20.99 18.00
CA GLN A 546 18.30 -19.57 18.27
C GLN A 546 17.07 -18.88 18.84
N LEU A 547 15.90 -19.06 18.22
CA LEU A 547 14.66 -18.46 18.70
C LEU A 547 14.32 -18.90 20.13
N VAL A 548 14.38 -20.21 20.41
CA VAL A 548 14.13 -20.75 21.76
C VAL A 548 15.13 -20.21 22.79
N ASN A 549 16.41 -20.09 22.43
CA ASN A 549 17.42 -19.52 23.31
C ASN A 549 17.12 -18.07 23.65
N GLN A 550 16.71 -17.27 22.67
CA GLN A 550 16.37 -15.86 22.87
C GLN A 550 15.10 -15.71 23.72
N ILE A 551 14.06 -16.50 23.46
CA ILE A 551 12.85 -16.54 24.31
C ILE A 551 13.21 -16.89 25.76
N ASN A 552 13.97 -17.97 25.96
CA ASN A 552 14.33 -18.43 27.30
C ASN A 552 15.22 -17.43 28.04
N SER A 553 16.01 -16.61 27.33
CA SER A 553 16.81 -15.54 27.93
C SER A 553 15.97 -14.44 28.58
N GLN A 554 14.75 -14.22 28.10
CA GLN A 554 13.78 -13.25 28.64
C GLN A 554 12.93 -13.83 29.78
N ILE A 555 12.97 -15.16 29.99
CA ILE A 555 12.17 -15.84 31.01
C ILE A 555 13.04 -16.17 32.21
N ALA A 556 12.84 -15.44 33.31
CA ALA A 556 13.62 -15.64 34.54
C ALA A 556 13.35 -17.01 35.20
N ASP A 557 12.11 -17.50 35.20
CA ASP A 557 11.77 -18.81 35.75
C ASP A 557 12.12 -19.93 34.77
N LYS A 558 13.20 -20.65 35.06
CA LYS A 558 13.64 -21.82 34.28
C LYS A 558 12.60 -22.94 34.17
N LYS A 559 11.57 -22.96 35.02
CA LYS A 559 10.44 -23.91 34.88
C LYS A 559 9.50 -23.57 33.72
N LYS A 560 9.50 -22.31 33.27
CA LYS A 560 8.73 -21.85 32.11
C LYS A 560 9.54 -21.90 30.80
N HIS A 561 10.79 -22.37 30.84
CA HIS A 561 11.62 -22.47 29.63
C HIS A 561 11.02 -23.43 28.61
N TYR A 562 11.08 -23.00 27.35
CA TYR A 562 10.66 -23.77 26.20
C TYR A 562 11.75 -24.74 25.76
N ARG A 563 11.29 -25.82 25.13
CA ARG A 563 12.07 -26.74 24.30
C ARG A 563 11.42 -26.79 22.94
N PHE A 564 12.14 -27.23 21.91
CA PHE A 564 11.54 -27.49 20.59
C PHE A 564 11.44 -28.99 20.31
N VAL A 565 10.56 -29.34 19.37
CA VAL A 565 10.47 -30.70 18.81
C VAL A 565 11.48 -30.82 17.67
N ALA A 566 12.32 -31.85 17.73
CA ALA A 566 13.32 -32.15 16.71
C ALA A 566 13.04 -33.51 16.06
N ILE A 567 13.43 -33.63 14.79
CA ILE A 567 13.29 -34.84 13.97
C ILE A 567 14.68 -35.27 13.53
N ASP A 568 15.01 -36.55 13.78
CA ASP A 568 16.16 -37.23 13.18
C ASP A 568 15.70 -37.77 11.82
N SER A 569 15.89 -36.95 10.80
CA SER A 569 15.41 -37.20 9.43
C SER A 569 16.35 -38.10 8.64
N ASN A 570 17.64 -38.16 9.01
CA ASN A 570 18.63 -38.99 8.35
C ASN A 570 18.84 -40.37 9.04
N GLY A 571 18.29 -40.55 10.24
CA GLY A 571 18.27 -41.81 10.98
C GLY A 571 19.60 -42.17 11.66
N ASP A 572 20.48 -41.20 11.92
CA ASP A 572 21.80 -41.43 12.50
C ASP A 572 21.81 -41.44 14.05
N GLY A 573 20.65 -41.17 14.66
CA GLY A 573 20.46 -41.14 16.10
C GLY A 573 20.76 -39.78 16.75
N LYS A 574 20.99 -38.73 15.96
CA LYS A 574 21.19 -37.35 16.42
C LYS A 574 20.17 -36.43 15.76
N THR A 575 20.03 -35.24 16.34
CA THR A 575 19.28 -34.15 15.73
C THR A 575 20.22 -32.96 15.61
N ASP A 576 20.69 -32.68 14.40
CA ASP A 576 21.71 -31.67 14.13
C ASP A 576 21.43 -30.88 12.83
N ALA A 577 22.44 -30.18 12.30
CA ALA A 577 22.32 -29.36 11.09
C ALA A 577 22.13 -30.19 9.80
N ALA A 578 22.33 -31.52 9.86
CA ALA A 578 22.07 -32.44 8.75
C ALA A 578 20.61 -32.89 8.67
N ASP A 579 19.79 -32.52 9.64
CA ASP A 579 18.37 -32.85 9.66
C ASP A 579 17.51 -31.76 9.04
N SER A 580 16.35 -32.14 8.51
CA SER A 580 15.36 -31.20 8.01
C SER A 580 13.96 -31.78 8.02
N LEU A 581 12.95 -30.91 7.96
CA LEU A 581 11.56 -31.29 7.79
C LEU A 581 11.13 -30.93 6.37
N GLY A 582 11.07 -31.95 5.49
CA GLY A 582 10.84 -31.76 4.06
C GLY A 582 12.04 -31.11 3.35
N THR A 583 11.82 -30.62 2.13
CA THR A 583 12.88 -30.08 1.24
C THR A 583 12.71 -28.61 0.89
N ASP A 584 11.75 -27.92 1.51
CA ASP A 584 11.57 -26.48 1.34
C ASP A 584 12.59 -25.73 2.23
N VAL A 585 13.04 -24.56 1.80
CA VAL A 585 13.86 -23.65 2.61
C VAL A 585 13.12 -23.18 3.86
N ILE A 586 11.79 -23.13 3.81
CA ILE A 586 10.90 -22.75 4.89
C ILE A 586 10.25 -24.01 5.50
N THR A 587 10.17 -24.07 6.82
CA THR A 587 9.54 -25.18 7.54
C THR A 587 8.65 -24.74 8.70
N THR A 588 8.00 -25.72 9.35
CA THR A 588 7.20 -25.53 10.56
C THR A 588 7.97 -26.00 11.79
N GLY A 589 7.67 -25.39 12.95
CA GLY A 589 8.29 -25.72 14.23
C GLY A 589 7.26 -25.92 15.33
N VAL A 590 7.65 -26.61 16.41
CA VAL A 590 6.86 -26.66 17.65
C VAL A 590 7.77 -26.40 18.83
N ILE A 591 7.42 -25.40 19.63
CA ILE A 591 8.04 -25.15 20.95
C ILE A 591 7.04 -25.46 22.06
N TYR A 592 7.52 -25.94 23.19
CA TYR A 592 6.67 -26.36 24.30
C TYR A 592 7.36 -26.26 25.66
N ARG A 593 6.56 -26.10 26.72
CA ARG A 593 7.03 -26.11 28.11
C ARG A 593 7.10 -27.52 28.65
N ASP A 594 8.30 -28.05 28.80
CA ASP A 594 8.52 -29.43 29.26
C ASP A 594 8.04 -29.69 30.70
N LYS A 595 7.77 -28.63 31.47
CA LYS A 595 7.19 -28.70 32.82
C LYS A 595 5.67 -28.83 32.82
N VAL A 596 4.99 -28.50 31.73
CA VAL A 596 3.53 -28.63 31.57
C VAL A 596 3.16 -29.87 30.76
N VAL A 597 3.89 -30.13 29.67
CA VAL A 597 3.63 -31.28 28.81
C VAL A 597 4.88 -32.14 28.62
N LYS A 598 4.68 -33.44 28.39
CA LYS A 598 5.74 -34.39 28.02
C LYS A 598 5.57 -34.78 26.56
N LEU A 599 6.58 -34.55 25.73
CA LEU A 599 6.63 -35.08 24.36
C LEU A 599 6.62 -36.62 24.42
N ALA A 600 5.57 -37.23 23.87
CA ALA A 600 5.38 -38.68 23.85
C ALA A 600 5.82 -39.28 22.51
N GLN A 601 5.61 -38.55 21.42
CA GLN A 601 6.00 -38.95 20.07
C GLN A 601 6.25 -37.72 19.22
N ASN A 602 7.39 -37.70 18.51
CA ASN A 602 7.60 -36.83 17.36
C ASN A 602 7.06 -37.55 16.11
N ARG A 603 6.33 -36.82 15.26
CA ARG A 603 5.70 -37.38 14.06
C ARG A 603 5.73 -36.34 12.96
N VAL A 604 6.05 -36.79 11.75
CA VAL A 604 5.87 -36.04 10.51
C VAL A 604 4.77 -36.73 9.73
N ILE A 605 3.83 -35.95 9.18
CA ILE A 605 2.82 -36.42 8.24
C ILE A 605 3.26 -35.94 6.86
N PRO A 606 3.61 -36.86 5.93
CA PRO A 606 3.94 -36.48 4.56
C PRO A 606 2.74 -35.83 3.89
N MET A 607 2.96 -34.65 3.31
CA MET A 607 1.91 -33.87 2.65
C MET A 607 2.00 -33.99 1.12
N PRO A 608 0.92 -33.66 0.41
CA PRO A 608 0.87 -33.93 -1.02
C PRO A 608 1.82 -33.10 -1.89
N SER A 609 2.26 -33.68 -3.00
CA SER A 609 2.86 -32.97 -4.14
C SER A 609 2.01 -33.14 -5.40
N GLN A 610 1.93 -32.09 -6.23
CA GLN A 610 1.34 -32.13 -7.56
C GLN A 610 2.43 -32.37 -8.59
N GLN A 611 2.18 -33.28 -9.53
CA GLN A 611 3.07 -33.60 -10.67
C GLN A 611 2.24 -33.61 -11.96
N ALA A 612 1.69 -32.46 -12.30
CA ALA A 612 0.84 -32.25 -13.47
C ALA A 612 1.67 -31.93 -14.74
N PRO A 613 1.07 -31.98 -15.94
CA PRO A 613 1.71 -31.50 -17.17
C PRO A 613 1.94 -29.99 -17.14
N GLU A 614 3.01 -29.49 -17.78
CA GLU A 614 3.24 -28.04 -17.93
C GLU A 614 2.08 -27.34 -18.65
N VAL A 615 1.75 -26.13 -18.22
CA VAL A 615 0.82 -25.22 -18.88
C VAL A 615 1.60 -24.14 -19.61
N VAL A 616 1.27 -23.94 -20.90
CA VAL A 616 1.88 -22.89 -21.74
C VAL A 616 0.85 -21.87 -22.20
N ASP A 617 1.27 -20.61 -22.31
CA ASP A 617 0.45 -19.56 -22.92
C ASP A 617 0.36 -19.71 -24.45
N ALA A 618 -0.41 -18.81 -25.09
CA ALA A 618 -0.58 -18.80 -26.54
C ALA A 618 0.73 -18.61 -27.34
N ASN A 619 1.80 -18.12 -26.71
CA ASN A 619 3.12 -17.94 -27.30
C ASN A 619 4.07 -19.11 -27.01
N GLY A 620 3.60 -20.15 -26.31
CA GLY A 620 4.39 -21.31 -25.92
C GLY A 620 5.29 -21.06 -24.70
N LYS A 621 5.09 -19.97 -23.94
CA LYS A 621 5.81 -19.73 -22.69
C LYS A 621 5.17 -20.55 -21.58
N VAL A 622 5.99 -21.27 -20.81
CA VAL A 622 5.54 -21.97 -19.59
C VAL A 622 5.04 -20.93 -18.59
N VAL A 623 3.76 -21.03 -18.23
CA VAL A 623 3.12 -20.20 -17.21
C VAL A 623 2.95 -20.94 -15.88
N GLU A 624 2.96 -22.27 -15.92
CA GLU A 624 2.92 -23.15 -14.75
C GLU A 624 3.60 -24.48 -15.13
N ASP A 625 4.47 -25.03 -14.28
CA ASP A 625 5.35 -26.17 -14.63
C ASP A 625 4.83 -27.55 -14.16
N GLY A 626 3.65 -27.55 -13.53
CA GLY A 626 2.95 -28.70 -12.99
C GLY A 626 3.54 -29.25 -11.67
N LYS A 627 4.57 -28.63 -11.10
CA LYS A 627 5.31 -29.17 -9.95
C LYS A 627 5.10 -28.31 -8.72
N ASN A 628 4.09 -28.66 -7.94
CA ASN A 628 3.78 -28.00 -6.68
C ASN A 628 3.95 -28.94 -5.49
N TYR A 629 4.30 -28.38 -4.33
CA TYR A 629 4.61 -29.13 -3.12
C TYR A 629 3.92 -28.48 -1.93
N GLN A 630 3.27 -29.29 -1.10
CA GLN A 630 2.90 -28.88 0.26
C GLN A 630 4.10 -29.10 1.18
N ARG A 631 4.20 -28.30 2.24
CA ARG A 631 5.14 -28.56 3.33
C ARG A 631 4.61 -29.69 4.20
N ASP A 632 5.49 -30.59 4.62
CA ASP A 632 5.13 -31.68 5.53
C ASP A 632 4.65 -31.14 6.89
N THR A 633 3.63 -31.77 7.46
CA THR A 633 3.04 -31.37 8.73
C THR A 633 3.84 -31.97 9.90
N LEU A 634 4.33 -31.11 10.79
CA LEU A 634 4.89 -31.53 12.08
C LEU A 634 3.74 -31.79 13.08
N ALA A 635 3.60 -33.04 13.53
CA ALA A 635 2.46 -33.50 14.33
C ALA A 635 2.82 -34.17 15.68
N PRO A 636 3.60 -33.52 16.57
CA PRO A 636 3.98 -34.10 17.85
C PRO A 636 2.77 -34.44 18.72
N THR A 637 2.89 -35.54 19.45
CA THR A 637 1.91 -35.94 20.46
C THR A 637 2.48 -35.72 21.84
N PHE A 638 1.73 -35.00 22.67
CA PHE A 638 2.07 -34.67 24.04
C PHE A 638 1.16 -35.40 25.03
N LYS A 639 1.73 -35.76 26.17
CA LYS A 639 0.97 -36.10 27.37
C LYS A 639 0.96 -34.90 28.30
N VAL A 640 -0.24 -34.42 28.65
CA VAL A 640 -0.40 -33.32 29.62
C VAL A 640 -0.08 -33.85 31.02
N LYS A 641 0.82 -33.18 31.75
CA LYS A 641 1.24 -33.65 33.09
C LYS A 641 0.09 -33.54 34.07
N GLY A 642 0.04 -34.41 35.09
CA GLY A 642 -1.11 -34.43 36.02
C GLY A 642 -2.36 -35.15 35.49
N GLY A 643 -2.43 -35.44 34.18
CA GLY A 643 -3.50 -36.22 33.56
C GLY A 643 -3.02 -37.44 32.77
N ASN A 644 -3.98 -38.15 32.16
CA ASN A 644 -3.70 -39.24 31.22
C ASN A 644 -4.02 -38.89 29.76
N GLU A 645 -4.55 -37.70 29.52
CA GLU A 645 -4.93 -37.22 28.20
C GLU A 645 -3.70 -37.04 27.29
N LYS A 646 -3.88 -37.42 26.03
CA LYS A 646 -2.91 -37.19 24.95
C LYS A 646 -3.49 -36.16 23.99
N ILE A 647 -2.65 -35.22 23.57
CA ILE A 647 -2.99 -34.21 22.59
C ILE A 647 -1.95 -34.21 21.47
N THR A 648 -2.41 -34.39 20.24
CA THR A 648 -1.60 -34.24 19.03
C THR A 648 -1.83 -32.85 18.48
N VAL A 649 -0.75 -32.09 18.29
CA VAL A 649 -0.78 -30.77 17.67
C VAL A 649 -0.17 -30.91 16.28
N ALA A 650 -0.96 -30.66 15.24
CA ALA A 650 -0.54 -30.75 13.85
C ALA A 650 -0.37 -29.34 13.28
N VAL A 651 0.88 -28.93 13.03
CA VAL A 651 1.24 -27.60 12.52
C VAL A 651 1.32 -27.62 11.02
N ASN A 652 0.60 -26.70 10.37
CA ASN A 652 0.47 -26.65 8.92
C ASN A 652 0.85 -25.27 8.41
N HIS A 653 1.43 -25.25 7.22
CA HIS A 653 1.61 -24.06 6.40
C HIS A 653 1.26 -24.49 4.98
N LEU A 654 -0.04 -24.47 4.67
CA LEU A 654 -0.53 -24.92 3.37
C LEU A 654 -0.09 -23.96 2.26
N LYS A 655 -0.05 -24.46 1.02
CA LYS A 655 0.39 -23.73 -0.17
C LYS A 655 -0.22 -22.32 -0.25
N SER A 656 0.67 -21.33 -0.40
CA SER A 656 0.31 -19.91 -0.47
C SER A 656 -0.63 -19.59 -1.64
N LYS A 657 -1.59 -18.69 -1.37
CA LYS A 657 -2.49 -18.07 -2.36
C LYS A 657 -1.77 -17.26 -3.44
N GLY A 658 -0.52 -16.86 -3.22
CA GLY A 658 0.30 -16.14 -4.21
C GLY A 658 1.11 -17.04 -5.16
N SER A 659 0.99 -18.37 -5.03
CA SER A 659 1.57 -19.33 -5.98
C SER A 659 0.69 -19.47 -7.24
N ALA A 660 1.09 -20.34 -8.16
CA ALA A 660 0.21 -20.85 -9.21
C ALA A 660 0.29 -22.39 -9.20
N CYS A 661 -0.85 -23.04 -9.30
CA CYS A 661 -0.99 -24.48 -9.49
C CYS A 661 -1.66 -24.76 -10.84
N TRP A 662 -1.58 -26.01 -11.28
CA TRP A 662 -2.08 -26.40 -12.59
C TRP A 662 -3.53 -25.97 -12.84
N GLU A 663 -4.40 -26.17 -11.85
CA GLU A 663 -5.83 -25.86 -11.92
C GLU A 663 -6.09 -24.37 -12.12
N ASP A 664 -5.22 -23.50 -11.60
CA ASP A 664 -5.37 -22.06 -11.77
C ASP A 664 -5.00 -21.65 -13.20
N ALA A 665 -3.89 -22.18 -13.72
CA ALA A 665 -3.31 -21.74 -14.99
C ALA A 665 -3.93 -22.39 -16.23
N ALA A 666 -4.36 -23.66 -16.13
CA ALA A 666 -4.77 -24.43 -17.29
C ALA A 666 -6.07 -23.91 -17.93
N PRO A 667 -6.27 -24.11 -19.25
CA PRO A 667 -7.49 -23.67 -19.92
C PRO A 667 -8.76 -24.34 -19.36
N VAL A 668 -9.88 -23.62 -19.44
CA VAL A 668 -11.19 -24.08 -18.94
C VAL A 668 -11.64 -25.38 -19.62
N GLU A 669 -11.39 -25.53 -20.92
CA GLU A 669 -11.70 -26.75 -21.67
C GLU A 669 -10.89 -27.99 -21.24
N GLN A 670 -9.80 -27.79 -20.49
CA GLN A 670 -8.97 -28.84 -19.90
C GLN A 670 -9.29 -29.06 -18.41
N GLY A 671 -10.25 -28.31 -17.86
CA GLY A 671 -10.63 -28.37 -16.45
C GLY A 671 -9.84 -27.44 -15.52
N GLY A 672 -9.09 -26.47 -16.06
CA GLY A 672 -8.49 -25.39 -15.27
C GLY A 672 -9.35 -24.13 -15.23
N GLN A 673 -8.79 -23.03 -14.72
CA GLN A 673 -9.47 -21.76 -14.50
C GLN A 673 -8.98 -20.63 -15.43
N ALA A 674 -7.99 -20.90 -16.29
CA ALA A 674 -7.40 -19.93 -17.22
C ALA A 674 -6.98 -18.60 -16.55
N GLY A 675 -6.47 -18.67 -15.32
CA GLY A 675 -6.02 -17.54 -14.51
C GLY A 675 -7.13 -16.73 -13.84
N GLN A 676 -8.37 -17.23 -13.80
CA GLN A 676 -9.51 -16.55 -13.18
C GLN A 676 -9.82 -17.09 -11.79
N ASP A 677 -9.96 -16.21 -10.81
CA ASP A 677 -10.41 -16.53 -9.45
C ASP A 677 -11.87 -16.08 -9.26
N LEU A 678 -12.81 -16.83 -9.84
CA LEU A 678 -14.23 -16.45 -9.89
C LEU A 678 -14.95 -16.62 -8.54
N ASP A 679 -14.41 -17.45 -7.66
CA ASP A 679 -14.98 -17.77 -6.36
C ASP A 679 -14.20 -17.17 -5.19
N TYR A 680 -13.17 -16.36 -5.48
CA TYR A 680 -12.36 -15.58 -4.53
C TYR A 680 -11.56 -16.42 -3.54
N GLN A 681 -11.18 -17.64 -3.94
CA GLN A 681 -10.39 -18.54 -3.09
C GLN A 681 -8.88 -18.35 -3.25
N GLY A 682 -8.44 -17.57 -4.24
CA GLY A 682 -7.05 -17.43 -4.63
C GLY A 682 -6.46 -18.73 -5.20
N ALA A 683 -5.21 -18.65 -5.64
CA ALA A 683 -4.56 -19.76 -6.33
C ALA A 683 -4.38 -21.01 -5.45
N CYS A 684 -4.16 -22.15 -6.11
CA CYS A 684 -3.85 -23.44 -5.52
C CYS A 684 -4.94 -23.99 -4.59
N GLU A 685 -6.20 -23.55 -4.72
CA GLU A 685 -7.32 -24.00 -3.89
C GLU A 685 -7.48 -25.52 -3.91
N ASN A 686 -7.62 -26.14 -5.10
CA ASN A 686 -7.74 -27.58 -5.25
C ASN A 686 -6.55 -28.34 -4.61
N PHE A 687 -5.36 -27.75 -4.63
CA PHE A 687 -4.17 -28.34 -4.03
C PHE A 687 -4.14 -28.19 -2.49
N ARG A 688 -4.74 -27.12 -1.95
CA ARG A 688 -5.04 -26.99 -0.52
C ARG A 688 -6.14 -27.97 -0.08
N VAL A 689 -7.14 -28.25 -0.92
CA VAL A 689 -8.14 -29.30 -0.65
C VAL A 689 -7.49 -30.68 -0.57
N ALA A 690 -6.59 -30.99 -1.50
CA ALA A 690 -5.80 -32.22 -1.45
C ALA A 690 -5.03 -32.36 -0.12
N ALA A 691 -4.45 -31.26 0.37
CA ALA A 691 -3.77 -31.21 1.65
C ALA A 691 -4.72 -31.42 2.85
N ALA A 692 -5.89 -30.78 2.84
CA ALA A 692 -6.92 -30.96 3.87
C ALA A 692 -7.37 -32.43 3.98
N VAL A 693 -7.56 -33.11 2.84
CA VAL A 693 -7.88 -34.54 2.80
C VAL A 693 -6.74 -35.37 3.38
N ALA A 694 -5.50 -35.17 2.92
CA ALA A 694 -4.34 -35.91 3.39
C ALA A 694 -4.14 -35.78 4.91
N LEU A 695 -4.28 -34.55 5.43
CA LEU A 695 -4.18 -34.25 6.85
C LEU A 695 -5.27 -34.95 7.66
N GLY A 696 -6.53 -34.83 7.23
CA GLY A 696 -7.66 -35.48 7.89
C GLY A 696 -7.49 -37.01 7.93
N ASP A 697 -7.17 -37.63 6.80
CA ASP A 697 -6.92 -39.08 6.69
C ASP A 697 -5.77 -39.56 7.58
N ALA A 698 -4.70 -38.77 7.72
CA ALA A 698 -3.60 -39.10 8.60
C ALA A 698 -4.01 -39.01 10.08
N LEU A 699 -4.78 -37.99 10.46
CA LEU A 699 -5.17 -37.74 11.85
C LEU A 699 -6.24 -38.71 12.37
N THR A 700 -7.10 -39.26 11.50
CA THR A 700 -8.05 -40.32 11.88
C THR A 700 -7.35 -41.59 12.41
N LYS A 701 -6.09 -41.81 12.03
CA LYS A 701 -5.27 -42.97 12.43
C LYS A 701 -4.52 -42.73 13.76
N ILE A 702 -4.67 -41.57 14.38
CA ILE A 702 -3.98 -41.20 15.62
C ILE A 702 -5.00 -41.16 16.76
N ASP A 703 -4.70 -41.78 17.90
CA ASP A 703 -5.55 -41.76 19.09
C ASP A 703 -5.41 -40.46 19.91
N GLY A 704 -6.43 -40.14 20.71
CA GLY A 704 -6.41 -38.99 21.63
C GLY A 704 -7.03 -37.72 21.04
N HIS A 705 -6.81 -36.60 21.72
CA HIS A 705 -7.27 -35.29 21.27
C HIS A 705 -6.38 -34.75 20.14
N LYS A 706 -6.96 -33.99 19.21
CA LYS A 706 -6.21 -33.35 18.12
C LYS A 706 -6.51 -31.87 18.06
N VAL A 707 -5.47 -31.09 17.79
CA VAL A 707 -5.54 -29.69 17.39
C VAL A 707 -4.80 -29.57 16.07
N ILE A 708 -5.52 -29.20 15.02
CA ILE A 708 -4.95 -28.75 13.75
C ILE A 708 -4.75 -27.26 13.89
N LEU A 709 -3.53 -26.79 13.65
CA LEU A 709 -3.24 -25.36 13.72
C LEU A 709 -2.24 -24.93 12.65
N GLY A 710 -2.17 -23.63 12.45
CA GLY A 710 -1.25 -23.01 11.52
C GLY A 710 -1.93 -22.19 10.44
N ASP A 711 -1.12 -21.75 9.50
CA ASP A 711 -1.55 -20.99 8.32
C ASP A 711 -2.09 -21.99 7.29
N MET A 712 -3.40 -21.99 7.14
CA MET A 712 -4.09 -22.85 6.17
C MET A 712 -4.14 -22.21 4.78
N ASN A 713 -3.68 -20.95 4.64
CA ASN A 713 -3.80 -20.14 3.45
C ASN A 713 -5.23 -20.16 2.87
N SER A 714 -6.25 -20.28 3.73
CA SER A 714 -7.64 -20.46 3.35
C SER A 714 -8.55 -19.73 4.34
N TYR A 715 -9.49 -18.91 3.85
CA TYR A 715 -10.47 -18.25 4.72
C TYR A 715 -11.51 -19.24 5.26
N GLY A 716 -12.23 -18.84 6.33
CA GLY A 716 -13.04 -19.74 7.16
C GLY A 716 -14.07 -20.61 6.43
N MET A 717 -14.62 -20.15 5.30
CA MET A 717 -15.62 -20.86 4.49
C MET A 717 -15.11 -21.25 3.09
N GLU A 718 -13.79 -21.21 2.88
CA GLU A 718 -13.16 -21.81 1.69
C GLU A 718 -13.12 -23.34 1.76
N ASP A 719 -12.97 -23.94 0.59
CA ASP A 719 -13.12 -25.38 0.38
C ASP A 719 -12.19 -26.26 1.24
N PRO A 720 -10.88 -25.95 1.40
CA PRO A 720 -10.02 -26.70 2.31
C PRO A 720 -10.53 -26.69 3.77
N MET A 721 -11.09 -25.56 4.21
CA MET A 721 -11.62 -25.40 5.57
C MET A 721 -12.93 -26.16 5.75
N LEU A 722 -13.82 -26.11 4.74
CA LEU A 722 -15.05 -26.88 4.75
C LEU A 722 -14.78 -28.40 4.79
N VAL A 723 -13.74 -28.88 4.09
CA VAL A 723 -13.32 -30.29 4.14
C VAL A 723 -12.87 -30.70 5.55
N LEU A 724 -12.08 -29.87 6.26
CA LEU A 724 -11.66 -30.18 7.63
C LEU A 724 -12.83 -30.11 8.63
N THR A 725 -13.80 -29.23 8.39
CA THR A 725 -14.88 -28.92 9.33
C THR A 725 -16.16 -29.70 9.05
N ASP A 726 -17.05 -29.24 8.17
CA ASP A 726 -18.43 -29.74 8.10
C ASP A 726 -19.08 -29.81 6.70
N TYR A 727 -18.27 -29.95 5.66
CA TYR A 727 -18.73 -30.11 4.28
C TYR A 727 -19.56 -31.37 4.01
N THR A 728 -20.65 -31.18 3.26
CA THR A 728 -21.31 -32.18 2.39
C THR A 728 -21.84 -31.46 1.14
N PRO A 729 -21.91 -32.12 -0.04
CA PRO A 729 -22.47 -31.51 -1.25
C PRO A 729 -23.89 -30.99 -1.05
N GLU A 730 -24.73 -31.71 -0.29
CA GLU A 730 -26.13 -31.34 -0.06
C GLU A 730 -26.26 -30.09 0.82
N LYS A 731 -25.37 -29.92 1.80
CA LYS A 731 -25.41 -28.76 2.72
C LYS A 731 -25.05 -27.46 2.02
N TYR A 732 -24.05 -27.49 1.14
CA TYR A 732 -23.50 -26.29 0.52
C TYR A 732 -23.90 -26.11 -0.95
N GLY A 733 -24.54 -27.12 -1.56
CA GLY A 733 -24.97 -27.06 -2.96
C GLY A 733 -23.82 -26.94 -3.95
N LYS A 734 -22.59 -27.29 -3.54
CA LYS A 734 -21.36 -27.19 -4.35
C LYS A 734 -20.56 -28.49 -4.30
N THR A 735 -19.75 -28.70 -5.33
CA THR A 735 -18.78 -29.80 -5.41
C THR A 735 -17.39 -29.28 -5.15
N ILE A 736 -16.75 -29.77 -4.09
CA ILE A 736 -15.33 -29.52 -3.79
C ILE A 736 -14.47 -30.56 -4.50
N ARG A 737 -13.31 -30.15 -5.03
CA ARG A 737 -12.37 -31.03 -5.73
C ARG A 737 -10.96 -30.93 -5.15
N ALA A 738 -10.27 -32.06 -5.10
CA ALA A 738 -8.84 -32.11 -4.83
C ALA A 738 -8.05 -32.07 -6.14
N ALA A 739 -6.87 -31.48 -6.09
CA ALA A 739 -5.99 -31.29 -7.25
C ALA A 739 -5.65 -32.60 -7.97
N ARG A 740 -5.51 -32.49 -9.29
CA ARG A 740 -5.05 -33.57 -10.16
C ARG A 740 -3.60 -33.92 -9.90
N ASN A 741 -3.22 -35.12 -10.36
CA ASN A 741 -1.85 -35.62 -10.35
C ASN A 741 -1.16 -35.42 -9.00
N THR A 742 -1.93 -35.66 -7.93
CA THR A 742 -1.47 -35.49 -6.55
C THR A 742 -0.89 -36.80 -6.03
N TYR A 743 0.28 -36.71 -5.39
CA TYR A 743 1.03 -37.83 -4.82
C TYR A 743 1.34 -37.57 -3.35
N ILE A 744 1.36 -38.62 -2.54
CA ILE A 744 1.91 -38.60 -1.18
C ILE A 744 2.98 -39.67 -1.10
N ALA A 745 4.21 -39.27 -0.78
CA ALA A 745 5.37 -40.18 -0.74
C ALA A 745 5.51 -41.05 -2.01
N GLY A 746 5.26 -40.46 -3.19
CA GLY A 746 5.32 -41.13 -4.49
C GLY A 746 4.11 -42.02 -4.84
N VAL A 747 3.10 -42.10 -3.97
CA VAL A 747 1.85 -42.84 -4.23
C VAL A 747 0.77 -41.88 -4.72
N GLU A 748 0.21 -42.16 -5.89
CA GLU A 748 -0.90 -41.38 -6.47
C GLU A 748 -2.15 -41.42 -5.58
N GLN A 749 -2.82 -40.26 -5.43
CA GLN A 749 -4.01 -40.09 -4.60
C GLN A 749 -5.29 -39.86 -5.42
N PHE A 750 -5.28 -38.85 -6.31
CA PHE A 750 -6.51 -38.31 -6.95
C PHE A 750 -6.56 -38.46 -8.47
N GLY A 751 -5.60 -39.17 -9.09
CA GLY A 751 -5.59 -39.39 -10.54
C GLY A 751 -5.38 -38.11 -11.35
N ASP A 752 -5.43 -38.24 -12.67
CA ASP A 752 -5.22 -37.14 -13.61
C ASP A 752 -6.40 -36.16 -13.73
N ALA A 753 -7.59 -36.49 -13.22
CA ALA A 753 -8.74 -35.59 -13.23
C ALA A 753 -9.01 -34.92 -11.87
N GLY A 754 -8.16 -35.17 -10.87
CA GLY A 754 -8.47 -34.86 -9.48
C GLY A 754 -9.64 -35.70 -8.96
N ALA A 755 -10.08 -35.41 -7.74
CA ALA A 755 -11.15 -36.17 -7.09
C ALA A 755 -12.21 -35.26 -6.48
N GLU A 756 -13.48 -35.61 -6.66
CA GLU A 756 -14.57 -34.97 -5.91
C GLU A 756 -14.54 -35.40 -4.45
N ILE A 757 -14.61 -34.42 -3.56
CA ILE A 757 -14.72 -34.65 -2.13
C ILE A 757 -16.20 -34.71 -1.76
N LYS A 758 -16.55 -35.67 -0.89
CA LYS A 758 -17.94 -35.97 -0.50
C LYS A 758 -18.14 -36.07 1.01
N HIS A 759 -17.10 -35.82 1.79
CA HIS A 759 -17.12 -35.92 3.24
C HIS A 759 -16.26 -34.83 3.87
N SER A 760 -16.37 -34.69 5.17
CA SER A 760 -15.55 -33.81 6.02
C SER A 760 -15.07 -34.55 7.26
N TYR A 761 -14.12 -33.94 7.98
CA TYR A 761 -13.48 -34.56 9.15
C TYR A 761 -14.06 -34.14 10.51
N GLY A 762 -15.03 -33.20 10.53
CA GLY A 762 -15.79 -32.86 11.73
C GLY A 762 -15.03 -31.99 12.74
N TYR A 763 -13.92 -31.36 12.37
CA TYR A 763 -13.19 -30.48 13.28
C TYR A 763 -13.97 -29.19 13.54
N LEU A 764 -13.72 -28.58 14.69
CA LEU A 764 -14.39 -27.36 15.14
C LEU A 764 -13.38 -26.21 15.17
N ASN A 765 -13.64 -25.13 14.46
CA ASN A 765 -12.80 -23.94 14.57
C ASN A 765 -13.05 -23.24 15.93
N ALA A 766 -12.09 -23.32 16.85
CA ALA A 766 -12.26 -22.85 18.21
C ALA A 766 -12.42 -21.32 18.27
N VAL A 767 -11.65 -20.59 17.45
CA VAL A 767 -11.73 -19.13 17.39
C VAL A 767 -13.08 -18.70 16.81
N ALA A 768 -13.48 -19.25 15.66
CA ALA A 768 -14.76 -18.89 15.02
C ALA A 768 -16.00 -19.21 15.88
N ILE A 769 -15.90 -20.21 16.78
CA ILE A 769 -16.97 -20.51 17.75
C ILE A 769 -17.13 -19.39 18.79
N LYS A 770 -16.03 -18.73 19.17
CA LYS A 770 -16.01 -17.66 20.18
C LYS A 770 -16.20 -16.28 19.56
N HIS A 771 -15.58 -16.07 18.41
CA HIS A 771 -15.53 -14.82 17.67
C HIS A 771 -15.81 -15.12 16.18
N PRO A 772 -17.08 -15.15 15.74
CA PRO A 772 -17.44 -15.50 14.36
C PRO A 772 -16.94 -14.48 13.32
N ASP A 773 -16.67 -13.24 13.75
CA ASP A 773 -16.13 -12.17 12.92
C ASP A 773 -14.60 -12.03 13.07
N SER A 774 -13.92 -13.04 13.64
CA SER A 774 -12.47 -12.98 13.82
C SER A 774 -11.72 -13.06 12.48
N TRP A 775 -10.52 -12.52 12.51
CA TRP A 775 -9.59 -12.49 11.39
C TRP A 775 -8.16 -12.48 11.94
N SER A 776 -7.20 -12.93 11.14
CA SER A 776 -5.79 -12.99 11.53
C SER A 776 -4.86 -12.32 10.53
N TYR A 777 -5.39 -11.92 9.38
CA TYR A 777 -4.62 -11.47 8.23
C TYR A 777 -5.37 -10.37 7.49
N SER A 778 -4.61 -9.42 6.96
CA SER A 778 -5.10 -8.34 6.11
C SER A 778 -4.38 -8.39 4.76
N PHE A 779 -5.13 -8.35 3.67
CA PHE A 779 -4.56 -8.27 2.33
C PHE A 779 -5.34 -7.32 1.46
N ASN A 780 -4.61 -6.41 0.81
CA ASN A 780 -5.19 -5.22 0.20
C ASN A 780 -6.10 -4.53 1.22
N ASP A 781 -7.38 -4.42 0.93
CA ASP A 781 -8.38 -3.75 1.74
C ASP A 781 -9.34 -4.70 2.45
N GLU A 782 -9.11 -6.00 2.40
CA GLU A 782 -9.95 -7.02 3.04
C GLU A 782 -9.20 -7.72 4.20
N VAL A 783 -9.95 -8.11 5.23
CA VAL A 783 -9.45 -8.94 6.33
C VAL A 783 -10.14 -10.29 6.40
N GLY A 784 -9.42 -11.31 6.87
CA GLY A 784 -9.95 -12.64 7.12
C GLY A 784 -8.98 -13.48 7.95
N ALA A 785 -9.40 -14.67 8.37
CA ALA A 785 -8.53 -15.58 9.11
C ALA A 785 -7.87 -16.55 8.14
N LEU A 786 -6.53 -16.59 8.11
CA LEU A 786 -5.75 -17.66 7.46
C LEU A 786 -5.15 -18.61 8.49
N ASP A 787 -4.94 -18.11 9.72
CA ASP A 787 -4.48 -18.88 10.86
C ASP A 787 -5.67 -19.45 11.60
N HIS A 788 -5.61 -20.76 11.86
CA HIS A 788 -6.73 -21.45 12.46
C HIS A 788 -6.31 -22.35 13.62
N LEU A 789 -7.25 -22.55 14.55
CA LEU A 789 -7.17 -23.51 15.64
C LEU A 789 -8.37 -24.45 15.56
N LEU A 790 -8.23 -25.56 14.83
CA LEU A 790 -9.29 -26.54 14.69
C LEU A 790 -9.13 -27.67 15.72
N VAL A 791 -10.12 -27.83 16.58
CA VAL A 791 -10.12 -28.85 17.62
C VAL A 791 -10.98 -30.04 17.23
N SER A 792 -10.50 -31.25 17.52
CA SER A 792 -11.32 -32.46 17.34
C SER A 792 -12.59 -32.39 18.21
N PRO A 793 -13.70 -33.05 17.83
CA PRO A 793 -14.95 -33.04 18.61
C PRO A 793 -14.78 -33.39 20.09
N SER A 794 -13.82 -34.25 20.41
CA SER A 794 -13.49 -34.67 21.77
C SER A 794 -13.00 -33.54 22.69
N LEU A 795 -12.56 -32.40 22.13
CA LEU A 795 -12.12 -31.21 22.86
C LEU A 795 -13.23 -30.15 23.00
N LYS A 796 -14.40 -30.30 22.34
CA LYS A 796 -15.45 -29.26 22.29
C LYS A 796 -15.81 -28.70 23.67
N HIS A 797 -16.00 -29.58 24.65
CA HIS A 797 -16.39 -29.20 26.02
C HIS A 797 -15.21 -28.82 26.92
N LYS A 798 -13.98 -28.88 26.39
CA LYS A 798 -12.75 -28.48 27.07
C LYS A 798 -12.26 -27.11 26.60
N VAL A 799 -12.77 -26.56 25.50
CA VAL A 799 -12.46 -25.18 25.08
C VAL A 799 -13.01 -24.20 26.11
N VAL A 800 -12.10 -23.51 26.80
CA VAL A 800 -12.42 -22.42 27.72
C VAL A 800 -12.60 -21.16 26.91
N ASP A 801 -11.59 -20.81 26.13
CA ASP A 801 -11.56 -19.62 25.29
C ASP A 801 -10.66 -19.81 24.06
N ALA A 802 -10.83 -18.95 23.05
CA ALA A 802 -9.94 -18.88 21.90
C ALA A 802 -10.09 -17.54 21.18
N THR A 803 -8.99 -16.89 20.81
CA THR A 803 -8.99 -15.60 20.09
C THR A 803 -7.78 -15.47 19.18
N ASP A 804 -7.89 -14.59 18.20
CA ASP A 804 -6.75 -13.99 17.51
C ASP A 804 -6.23 -12.81 18.37
N TRP A 805 -4.91 -12.73 18.58
CA TRP A 805 -4.31 -11.60 19.28
C TRP A 805 -3.76 -10.59 18.27
N HIS A 806 -4.53 -9.53 18.04
CA HIS A 806 -4.30 -8.53 16.99
C HIS A 806 -3.07 -7.63 17.25
N ILE A 807 -1.88 -8.19 17.03
CA ILE A 807 -0.60 -7.47 17.13
C ILE A 807 0.06 -7.24 15.77
N ASN A 808 -0.45 -7.81 14.69
CA ASN A 808 0.22 -7.90 13.39
C ASN A 808 -0.71 -7.51 12.24
N GLY A 809 -1.80 -8.25 12.04
CA GLY A 809 -2.70 -8.06 10.89
C GLY A 809 -3.35 -6.68 10.89
N ALA A 810 -3.59 -6.11 12.07
CA ALA A 810 -4.14 -4.76 12.19
C ALA A 810 -3.10 -3.64 12.02
N GLU A 811 -1.81 -3.94 12.17
CA GLU A 811 -0.75 -2.92 12.20
C GLU A 811 -0.32 -2.50 10.79
N SER A 812 0.10 -1.24 10.65
CA SER A 812 0.70 -0.76 9.41
C SER A 812 1.97 -1.52 9.06
N THR A 813 2.11 -1.89 7.79
CA THR A 813 3.33 -2.50 7.24
C THR A 813 4.56 -1.59 7.39
N LEU A 814 4.37 -0.29 7.62
CA LEU A 814 5.46 0.64 7.92
C LEU A 814 6.18 0.28 9.23
N PHE A 815 5.53 -0.43 10.16
CA PHE A 815 6.15 -0.92 11.40
C PHE A 815 6.83 -2.30 11.26
N ASP A 816 6.81 -2.92 10.07
CA ASP A 816 7.55 -4.17 9.80
C ASP A 816 9.05 -3.99 10.05
N TYR A 817 9.76 -5.10 10.27
CA TYR A 817 11.19 -5.09 10.54
C TYR A 817 12.04 -4.59 9.36
N ASN A 818 11.66 -4.89 8.10
CA ASN A 818 12.46 -4.61 6.89
C ASN A 818 12.53 -3.11 6.54
N ASP A 819 13.51 -2.65 5.77
CA ASP A 819 13.67 -1.20 5.48
C ASP A 819 12.90 -0.71 4.23
N GLU A 820 12.26 -1.62 3.50
CA GLU A 820 11.54 -1.31 2.26
C GLU A 820 10.42 -0.28 2.49
N PHE A 821 10.40 0.77 1.65
CA PHE A 821 9.39 1.85 1.64
C PHE A 821 9.23 2.66 2.95
N LYS A 822 10.19 2.60 3.89
CA LYS A 822 10.06 3.23 5.23
C LYS A 822 10.92 4.46 5.48
N GLY A 823 11.80 4.83 4.56
CA GLY A 823 12.61 6.04 4.67
C GLY A 823 13.34 6.15 6.01
N ASN A 824 12.99 7.16 6.80
CA ASN A 824 13.60 7.43 8.13
C ASN A 824 12.68 7.11 9.31
N LEU A 825 11.66 6.28 9.13
CA LEU A 825 10.74 5.91 10.19
C LEU A 825 11.48 5.14 11.30
N PRO A 826 11.26 5.48 12.60
CA PRO A 826 11.82 4.73 13.72
C PRO A 826 11.49 3.24 13.70
N LYS A 827 12.45 2.42 14.15
CA LYS A 827 12.31 0.97 14.26
C LYS A 827 12.09 0.59 15.73
N TYR A 828 10.88 0.13 16.02
CA TYR A 828 10.50 -0.33 17.35
C TYR A 828 10.82 -1.82 17.52
N LYS A 829 11.28 -2.21 18.72
CA LYS A 829 11.58 -3.61 19.09
C LYS A 829 10.51 -4.20 20.01
N ASP A 830 9.31 -3.61 20.03
CA ASP A 830 8.09 -4.07 20.69
C ASP A 830 7.52 -5.35 20.05
N GLN A 831 6.36 -5.85 20.47
CA GLN A 831 5.72 -7.04 19.87
C GLN A 831 4.85 -6.75 18.64
N PHE A 832 4.58 -5.49 18.33
CA PHE A 832 3.62 -5.13 17.27
C PHE A 832 4.28 -5.23 15.90
N ARG A 833 3.52 -5.70 14.90
CA ARG A 833 3.98 -5.93 13.53
C ARG A 833 5.27 -6.78 13.49
N ALA A 834 5.28 -7.84 14.29
CA ALA A 834 6.30 -8.89 14.29
C ALA A 834 6.17 -9.81 13.05
N SER A 835 4.98 -9.84 12.46
CA SER A 835 4.58 -10.64 11.31
C SER A 835 3.46 -9.89 10.56
N ASP A 836 3.05 -10.41 9.41
CA ASP A 836 1.82 -10.07 8.71
C ASP A 836 0.60 -10.88 9.20
N HIS A 837 0.82 -11.91 10.02
CA HIS A 837 -0.21 -12.76 10.61
C HIS A 837 -0.34 -12.56 12.13
N ASP A 838 -1.57 -12.43 12.62
CA ASP A 838 -1.86 -12.46 14.05
C ASP A 838 -1.70 -13.87 14.63
N PRO A 839 -1.08 -14.04 15.80
CA PRO A 839 -1.10 -15.31 16.50
C PRO A 839 -2.50 -15.63 17.03
N ALA A 840 -2.95 -16.87 16.80
CA ALA A 840 -4.17 -17.38 17.40
C ALA A 840 -3.86 -18.21 18.65
N VAL A 841 -4.69 -18.08 19.70
CA VAL A 841 -4.53 -18.78 20.99
C VAL A 841 -5.80 -19.53 21.37
N LEU A 842 -5.62 -20.71 21.96
CA LEU A 842 -6.63 -21.59 22.50
C LEU A 842 -6.33 -21.91 23.98
N GLU A 843 -7.34 -21.78 24.83
CA GLU A 843 -7.31 -22.16 26.24
C GLU A 843 -8.17 -23.41 26.48
N LEU A 844 -7.59 -24.42 27.14
CA LEU A 844 -8.24 -25.71 27.37
C LEU A 844 -8.30 -26.08 28.86
N ASN A 845 -9.45 -26.57 29.29
CA ASN A 845 -9.63 -27.28 30.57
C ASN A 845 -9.44 -28.78 30.36
N ILE A 846 -8.19 -29.24 30.46
CA ILE A 846 -7.81 -30.62 30.15
C ILE A 846 -8.14 -31.57 31.29
N TYR A 847 -8.07 -31.14 32.56
CA TYR A 847 -8.32 -32.06 33.69
C TYR A 847 -9.80 -32.31 33.96
N GLY A 848 -10.69 -31.56 33.32
CA GLY A 848 -12.13 -31.61 33.56
C GLY A 848 -12.43 -30.96 34.89
N GLY A 849 -13.18 -29.85 34.86
CA GLY A 849 -13.41 -28.96 35.99
C GLY A 849 -13.37 -29.65 37.36
N SER A 850 -12.22 -29.53 38.05
CA SER A 850 -12.29 -29.48 39.49
C SER A 850 -13.20 -28.29 39.76
N LEU A 851 -14.36 -28.53 40.37
CA LEU A 851 -15.03 -27.50 41.18
C LEU A 851 -13.91 -26.71 41.85
N GLY A 852 -13.72 -25.46 41.42
CA GLY A 852 -12.55 -24.69 41.79
C GLY A 852 -12.35 -24.76 43.29
N LEU A 853 -11.10 -24.68 43.75
CA LEU A 853 -10.78 -24.71 45.18
C LEU A 853 -11.69 -23.77 46.02
N GLY A 854 -12.24 -22.70 45.42
CA GLY A 854 -13.28 -21.83 46.00
C GLY A 854 -14.61 -22.51 46.34
N ALA A 855 -15.10 -23.48 45.54
CA ALA A 855 -16.32 -24.23 45.81
C ALA A 855 -16.11 -25.30 46.92
N LEU A 856 -14.93 -25.92 47.00
CA LEU A 856 -14.60 -26.83 48.11
C LEU A 856 -14.39 -26.06 49.43
N LEU A 857 -13.81 -24.86 49.38
CA LEU A 857 -13.72 -23.96 50.54
C LEU A 857 -15.08 -23.41 50.96
N GLY A 858 -16.02 -23.19 50.03
CA GLY A 858 -17.41 -22.85 50.33
C GLY A 858 -18.17 -23.98 51.05
N LEU A 859 -17.94 -25.24 50.65
CA LEU A 859 -18.55 -26.42 51.28
C LEU A 859 -17.94 -26.75 52.65
N LEU A 860 -16.63 -26.52 52.85
CA LEU A 860 -15.96 -26.66 54.15
C LEU A 860 -16.26 -25.48 55.10
N GLY A 861 -16.43 -24.26 54.56
CA GLY A 861 -16.86 -23.08 55.31
C GLY A 861 -18.31 -23.19 55.82
N ALA A 862 -19.21 -23.78 55.03
CA ALA A 862 -20.58 -24.07 55.45
C ALA A 862 -20.67 -25.15 56.55
N TRP A 863 -19.71 -26.07 56.62
CA TRP A 863 -19.64 -27.06 57.71
C TRP A 863 -19.06 -26.51 59.02
N CYS A 864 -18.12 -25.56 58.96
CA CYS A 864 -17.57 -24.93 60.16
C CYS A 864 -18.49 -23.87 60.80
N LEU A 865 -19.36 -23.20 60.02
CA LEU A 865 -20.39 -22.31 60.60
C LEU A 865 -21.63 -23.06 61.11
N GLY A 866 -21.92 -24.26 60.61
CA GLY A 866 -23.01 -25.11 61.11
C GLY A 866 -22.75 -25.74 62.48
N ALA A 867 -21.48 -25.94 62.86
CA ALA A 867 -21.10 -26.54 64.15
C ALA A 867 -20.96 -25.52 65.31
N ALA A 868 -20.89 -24.21 65.01
CA ALA A 868 -20.75 -23.16 66.03
C ALA A 868 -22.11 -22.58 66.53
N VAL A 869 -23.23 -22.95 65.90
CA VAL A 869 -24.58 -22.44 66.27
C VAL A 869 -25.43 -23.48 67.04
N ALA A 870 -24.95 -24.72 67.22
CA ALA A 870 -25.67 -25.80 67.91
C ALA A 870 -25.18 -26.12 69.35
N ARG A 871 -24.46 -25.20 70.02
CA ARG A 871 -24.16 -25.28 71.46
C ARG A 871 -24.43 -23.96 72.16
N LYS A 872 -25.71 -23.56 72.23
CA LYS A 872 -26.16 -22.55 73.18
C LYS A 872 -27.65 -22.67 73.53
N TRP A 873 -28.14 -23.89 73.77
CA TRP A 873 -29.41 -24.10 74.46
C TRP A 873 -29.27 -25.27 75.46
N HIS A 874 -29.33 -24.90 76.75
CA HIS A 874 -29.70 -25.69 77.94
C HIS A 874 -28.67 -26.65 78.58
N PHE A 875 -28.32 -26.26 79.82
CA PHE A 875 -27.76 -26.98 80.99
C PHE A 875 -26.44 -27.75 80.87
#